data_AF-A0A182ED04-F1
#
_entry.id   AF-A0A182ED04-F1
#
_cell.length_a   1.000
_cell.length_b   1.000
_cell.length_c   1.000
_cell.angle_alpha   90.00
_cell.angle_beta   90.00
_cell.angle_gamma   90.00
#
_symmetry.space_group_name_H-M   'P 1'
#
loop_
_entity.id
_entity.type
_entity.pdbx_description
1 polymer ?
#
loop_
_entity_poly.entity_id
_entity_poly.type
_entity_poly.pdbx_seq_one_letter_code
_entity_poly.pdbx_strand_id
1 'polypeptide(L)'
;MTDKDDAMLSQIIAALNELHTTTDQKRCRELDDALTTLKKSENGFMISFRLLDFEQPTIVQHFGACIFYDTIRERWEECLSNEALIVKIKGTLLEKLALGAPFLNQSVTNKLTSSLAIFILYCIPDIWPEPIQDLATMWNDKAELLVLAELAAEFYRIRLPLSQRSVLKSSLHQKAEDVIKIINMILCDKDSSPSLRNAAVECLEQWLRLPGVELVRWQPALLPFLGNLSDRVALARILIVVSTHSDLPYMENLAMDLATFLASITCPAIVEQLDILNKRYKEKDVNREDFISELEEYGFLVSALAEFFETVMRPLLIGCVEKRNGEVLRHAYKNYIIFCGRIIYELLCTFFEKISLWPGVYPYDEVMSDASETFWNTLKEDLLSLPKSRVSESVKNELIAECGTFYIRLQWSAITKLAYPPQNIFQLFSKEQVEKFERYRSERVEVSLNAFEIVPSDSSSLLVKLLGEAISEADICKAEAIFYLLERIADYMTENDAVTISQILEHCASLLSWHLTDDIYGASQLGKSLMNLFYSLSHLICTGTEADKQETVCMELSLAFINITGSTEEALKNLEKYVESRTSHLDVMDRVIQKCYDYFNDDQKPRRLRICALRCLGLSLAVHESDYVLKSLDSILTPRLKILQLLAEGCLPTSSQSTKSLEEECIFELDVLSSLIGTQKIQANSSVNESQLKEKNLSKRAVHIVLWQSMPLLLNLLRNFSSSEILVEKICDVLRSGLVAVQDDAEALLDSYCIVLDFVMLKHPVAACKLAKSVVLIYSSNNLNDLVVKLAMQMASWFKNINESMEEFNEEHIELAYHIVKKDWKFVCSSPAYGYTFLRAVLHIALKILTSSKDTNLCRKSSVLLATVIKNIINNSAFTEVLQEAGENLISIVFSRLQTELMKSTAEALSEILMLLARNYPQETRQCLNGLPYGNTQEVVNMLKETHNAKTFKNMALQFNMMRRKEIEI
;
A
#
# COMPACT_ATOMS: atom_id res chain seq x y z
N MET A 1 1.42 19.38 -59.87
CA MET A 1 1.37 19.02 -58.44
C MET A 1 0.34 17.93 -58.19
N THR A 2 -0.84 17.97 -58.83
CA THR A 2 -1.92 16.97 -58.77
C THR A 2 -1.48 15.50 -58.96
N ASP A 3 -0.72 15.14 -60.01
CA ASP A 3 -0.32 13.74 -60.25
C ASP A 3 0.56 13.11 -59.15
N LYS A 4 1.39 13.92 -58.47
CA LYS A 4 2.25 13.43 -57.38
C LYS A 4 1.45 13.20 -56.09
N ASP A 5 0.51 14.09 -55.82
CA ASP A 5 -0.36 14.00 -54.64
C ASP A 5 -1.36 12.84 -54.78
N ASP A 6 -1.83 12.55 -56.00
CA ASP A 6 -2.68 11.38 -56.31
C ASP A 6 -1.94 10.05 -56.13
N ALA A 7 -0.68 9.98 -56.56
CA ALA A 7 0.17 8.82 -56.34
C ALA A 7 0.45 8.58 -54.85
N MET A 8 0.71 9.66 -54.09
CA MET A 8 0.94 9.60 -52.65
C MET A 8 -0.31 9.16 -51.88
N LEU A 9 -1.49 9.72 -52.23
CA LEU A 9 -2.77 9.32 -51.64
C LEU A 9 -3.03 7.82 -51.84
N SER A 10 -2.81 7.32 -53.06
CA SER A 10 -3.00 5.90 -53.39
C SER A 10 -2.08 4.98 -52.58
N GLN A 11 -0.82 5.39 -52.36
CA GLN A 11 0.14 4.64 -51.54
C GLN A 11 -0.25 4.60 -50.06
N ILE A 12 -0.75 5.70 -49.51
CA ILE A 12 -1.20 5.78 -48.12
C ILE A 12 -2.40 4.86 -47.89
N ILE A 13 -3.38 4.87 -48.81
CA ILE A 13 -4.56 4.00 -48.72
C ILE A 13 -4.13 2.53 -48.77
N ALA A 14 -3.21 2.17 -49.67
CA ALA A 14 -2.68 0.81 -49.76
C ALA A 14 -1.96 0.39 -48.46
N ALA A 15 -1.10 1.25 -47.92
CA ALA A 15 -0.37 0.98 -46.67
C ALA A 15 -1.30 0.83 -45.46
N LEU A 16 -2.34 1.65 -45.35
CA LEU A 16 -3.34 1.56 -44.28
C LEU A 16 -4.16 0.28 -44.39
N ASN A 17 -4.59 -0.11 -45.59
CA ASN A 17 -5.31 -1.35 -45.80
C ASN A 17 -4.42 -2.57 -45.49
N GLU A 18 -3.14 -2.54 -45.87
CA GLU A 18 -2.17 -3.61 -45.57
C GLU A 18 -1.93 -3.72 -44.05
N LEU A 19 -1.78 -2.60 -43.34
CA LEU A 19 -1.57 -2.58 -41.89
C LEU A 19 -2.70 -3.28 -41.13
N HIS A 20 -3.96 -3.09 -41.55
CA HIS A 20 -5.12 -3.69 -40.89
C HIS A 20 -5.42 -5.14 -41.34
N THR A 21 -4.73 -5.64 -42.36
CA THR A 21 -4.97 -6.98 -42.92
C THR A 21 -3.78 -7.93 -42.77
N THR A 22 -2.57 -7.43 -42.52
CA THR A 22 -1.36 -8.25 -42.38
C THR A 22 -1.31 -9.02 -41.06
N THR A 23 -0.88 -10.28 -41.10
CA THR A 23 -0.61 -11.12 -39.93
C THR A 23 0.88 -11.19 -39.56
N ASP A 24 1.76 -10.60 -40.37
CA ASP A 24 3.20 -10.53 -40.12
C ASP A 24 3.55 -9.34 -39.20
N GLN A 25 4.03 -9.66 -37.99
CA GLN A 25 4.43 -8.68 -36.99
C GLN A 25 5.58 -7.77 -37.45
N LYS A 26 6.51 -8.25 -38.29
CA LYS A 26 7.62 -7.44 -38.77
C LYS A 26 7.13 -6.41 -39.79
N ARG A 27 6.32 -6.86 -40.76
CA ARG A 27 5.72 -5.98 -41.76
C ARG A 27 4.79 -4.95 -41.13
N CYS A 28 4.03 -5.34 -40.11
CA CYS A 28 3.18 -4.43 -39.34
C CYS A 28 3.99 -3.28 -38.71
N ARG A 29 5.15 -3.58 -38.09
CA ARG A 29 6.06 -2.55 -37.54
C ARG A 29 6.63 -1.64 -38.62
N GLU A 30 7.08 -2.19 -39.74
CA GLU A 30 7.61 -1.40 -40.86
C GLU A 30 6.57 -0.41 -41.42
N LEU A 31 5.32 -0.85 -41.57
CA LEU A 31 4.21 -0.01 -42.02
C LEU A 31 3.86 1.07 -40.98
N ASP A 32 3.82 0.72 -39.69
CA ASP A 32 3.54 1.67 -38.62
C ASP A 32 4.64 2.74 -38.49
N ASP A 33 5.92 2.36 -38.60
CA ASP A 33 7.05 3.29 -38.62
C ASP A 33 6.97 4.26 -39.82
N ALA A 34 6.64 3.74 -41.01
CA ALA A 34 6.47 4.55 -42.21
C ALA A 34 5.30 5.55 -42.09
N LEU A 35 4.16 5.10 -41.60
CA LEU A 35 2.98 5.94 -41.38
C LEU A 35 3.22 6.97 -40.26
N THR A 36 3.96 6.61 -39.21
CA THR A 36 4.35 7.52 -38.13
C THR A 36 5.33 8.60 -38.61
N THR A 37 6.27 8.22 -39.49
CA THR A 37 7.17 9.18 -40.14
C THR A 37 6.37 10.17 -41.01
N LEU A 38 5.38 9.67 -41.75
CA LEU A 38 4.49 10.50 -42.55
C LEU A 38 3.69 11.48 -41.69
N LYS A 39 3.12 11.04 -40.56
CA LYS A 39 2.35 11.90 -39.62
C LYS A 39 3.12 13.15 -39.19
N LYS A 40 4.44 13.02 -39.00
CA LYS A 40 5.32 14.11 -38.56
C LYS A 40 5.77 15.06 -39.69
N SER A 41 5.50 14.71 -40.95
CA SER A 41 5.96 15.49 -42.10
C SER A 41 5.00 16.62 -42.49
N GLU A 42 5.50 17.64 -43.20
CA GLU A 42 4.68 18.72 -43.78
C GLU A 42 3.77 18.20 -44.91
N ASN A 43 4.31 17.34 -45.78
CA ASN A 43 3.52 16.68 -46.84
C ASN A 43 2.38 15.82 -46.27
N GLY A 44 2.61 15.17 -45.12
CA GLY A 44 1.59 14.44 -44.36
C GLY A 44 0.43 15.33 -43.94
N PHE A 45 0.73 16.55 -43.47
CA PHE A 45 -0.32 17.50 -43.13
C PHE A 45 -1.08 17.99 -44.36
N MET A 46 -0.40 18.35 -45.44
CA MET A 46 -1.07 18.84 -46.65
C MET A 46 -1.94 17.77 -47.34
N ILE A 47 -1.51 16.50 -47.35
CA ILE A 47 -2.31 15.40 -47.91
C ILE A 47 -3.53 15.06 -47.03
N SER A 48 -3.47 15.35 -45.72
CA SER A 48 -4.57 15.05 -44.78
C SER A 48 -5.89 15.74 -45.11
N PHE A 49 -5.86 16.91 -45.75
CA PHE A 49 -7.08 17.57 -46.27
C PHE A 49 -7.83 16.69 -47.29
N ARG A 50 -7.11 15.91 -48.10
CA ARG A 50 -7.69 14.98 -49.07
C ARG A 50 -8.06 13.64 -48.44
N LEU A 51 -7.32 13.21 -47.41
CA LEU A 51 -7.65 12.00 -46.65
C LEU A 51 -9.02 12.14 -45.94
N LEU A 52 -9.40 13.38 -45.60
CA LEU A 52 -10.69 13.72 -44.98
C LEU A 52 -11.85 13.87 -45.98
N ASP A 53 -11.66 13.53 -47.25
CA ASP A 53 -12.75 13.54 -48.23
C ASP A 53 -13.79 12.44 -47.91
N PHE A 54 -15.07 12.73 -48.12
CA PHE A 54 -16.16 11.78 -47.83
C PHE A 54 -16.15 10.56 -48.74
N GLU A 55 -15.51 10.66 -49.92
CA GLU A 55 -15.29 9.54 -50.83
C GLU A 55 -14.28 8.51 -50.28
N GLN A 56 -13.49 8.88 -49.27
CA GLN A 56 -12.47 7.99 -48.69
C GLN A 56 -13.05 7.02 -47.66
N PRO A 57 -12.48 5.82 -47.50
CA PRO A 57 -12.88 4.89 -46.43
C PRO A 57 -12.67 5.47 -45.02
N THR A 58 -13.47 5.04 -44.05
CA THR A 58 -13.40 5.50 -42.64
C THR A 58 -12.00 5.42 -42.03
N ILE A 59 -11.25 4.36 -42.31
CA ILE A 59 -9.88 4.16 -41.78
C ILE A 59 -8.95 5.27 -42.29
N VAL A 60 -9.11 5.67 -43.55
CA VAL A 60 -8.32 6.71 -44.22
C VAL A 60 -8.69 8.07 -43.65
N GLN A 61 -9.99 8.34 -43.49
CA GLN A 61 -10.48 9.57 -42.86
C GLN A 61 -10.01 9.70 -41.40
N HIS A 62 -10.05 8.61 -40.63
CA HIS A 62 -9.57 8.61 -39.24
C HIS A 62 -8.06 8.87 -39.14
N PHE A 63 -7.27 8.27 -40.04
CA PHE A 63 -5.84 8.56 -40.13
C PHE A 63 -5.56 10.01 -40.51
N GLY A 64 -6.32 10.56 -41.47
CA GLY A 64 -6.29 11.98 -41.84
C GLY A 64 -6.60 12.89 -40.65
N ALA A 65 -7.66 12.58 -39.89
CA ALA A 65 -8.04 13.32 -38.69
C ALA A 65 -6.95 13.26 -37.59
N CYS A 66 -6.28 12.11 -37.44
CA CYS A 66 -5.15 11.97 -36.53
C CYS A 66 -3.98 12.89 -36.92
N ILE A 67 -3.60 12.92 -38.21
CA ILE A 67 -2.56 13.81 -38.70
C ILE A 67 -2.93 15.28 -38.45
N PHE A 68 -4.19 15.64 -38.71
CA PHE A 68 -4.73 16.98 -38.47
C PHE A 68 -4.57 17.40 -37.01
N TYR A 69 -5.05 16.56 -36.09
CA TYR A 69 -4.96 16.79 -34.65
C TYR A 69 -3.51 16.90 -34.19
N ASP A 70 -2.67 15.93 -34.52
CA ASP A 70 -1.27 15.88 -34.05
C ASP A 70 -0.48 17.07 -34.60
N THR A 71 -0.73 17.48 -35.85
CA THR A 71 -0.07 18.64 -36.46
C THR A 71 -0.51 19.94 -35.79
N ILE A 72 -1.82 20.16 -35.58
CA ILE A 72 -2.29 21.35 -34.87
C ILE A 72 -1.77 21.36 -33.43
N ARG A 73 -1.68 20.22 -32.74
CA ARG A 73 -1.17 20.14 -31.37
C ARG A 73 0.32 20.45 -31.27
N GLU A 74 1.12 19.86 -32.14
CA GLU A 74 2.59 19.88 -32.03
C GLU A 74 3.27 20.99 -32.81
N ARG A 75 2.67 21.42 -33.93
CA ARG A 75 3.19 22.44 -34.86
C ARG A 75 2.21 23.61 -35.03
N TRP A 76 1.61 24.04 -33.94
CA TRP A 76 0.56 25.07 -33.95
C TRP A 76 1.05 26.41 -34.53
N GLU A 77 2.30 26.80 -34.28
CA GLU A 77 2.88 28.04 -34.83
C GLU A 77 2.91 28.04 -36.36
N GLU A 78 3.22 26.89 -36.98
CA GLU A 78 3.20 26.73 -38.43
C GLU A 78 1.76 26.85 -38.97
N CYS A 79 0.80 26.21 -38.31
CA CYS A 79 -0.63 26.27 -38.65
C CYS A 79 -1.20 27.70 -38.59
N LEU A 80 -0.69 28.53 -37.68
CA LEU A 80 -1.14 29.91 -37.47
C LEU A 80 -0.27 30.97 -38.17
N SER A 81 0.77 30.56 -38.89
CA SER A 81 1.71 31.49 -39.56
C SER A 81 1.12 32.17 -40.81
N ASN A 82 0.06 31.61 -41.40
CA ASN A 82 -0.51 32.04 -42.68
C ASN A 82 -2.04 32.12 -42.62
N GLU A 83 -2.59 33.31 -42.90
CA GLU A 83 -4.04 33.57 -42.90
C GLU A 83 -4.82 32.65 -43.86
N ALA A 84 -4.28 32.34 -45.04
CA ALA A 84 -4.92 31.43 -45.99
C ALA A 84 -5.00 30.00 -45.43
N LEU A 85 -3.99 29.58 -44.65
CA LEU A 85 -3.96 28.26 -44.02
C LEU A 85 -4.94 28.21 -42.83
N ILE A 86 -5.02 29.26 -42.02
CA ILE A 86 -5.99 29.40 -40.93
C ILE A 86 -7.41 29.26 -41.46
N VAL A 87 -7.76 30.00 -42.53
CA VAL A 87 -9.08 29.93 -43.17
C VAL A 87 -9.35 28.54 -43.72
N LYS A 88 -8.35 27.90 -44.35
CA LYS A 88 -8.50 26.54 -44.89
C LYS A 88 -8.73 25.50 -43.78
N ILE A 89 -7.97 25.56 -42.68
CA ILE A 89 -8.14 24.67 -41.52
C ILE A 89 -9.52 24.87 -40.90
N LYS A 90 -9.88 26.13 -40.58
CA LYS A 90 -11.18 26.48 -40.00
C LYS A 90 -12.35 26.04 -40.89
N GLY A 91 -12.29 26.37 -42.18
CA GLY A 91 -13.32 26.00 -43.15
C GLY A 91 -13.49 24.49 -43.28
N THR A 92 -12.37 23.75 -43.38
CA THR A 92 -12.40 22.28 -43.47
C THR A 92 -13.04 21.65 -42.22
N LEU A 93 -12.63 22.07 -41.03
CA LEU A 93 -13.15 21.50 -39.77
C LEU A 93 -14.65 21.81 -39.60
N LEU A 94 -15.06 23.05 -39.86
CA LEU A 94 -16.47 23.46 -39.76
C LEU A 94 -17.35 22.77 -40.80
N GLU A 95 -16.90 22.68 -42.05
CA GLU A 95 -17.63 22.01 -43.13
C GLU A 95 -17.83 20.53 -42.82
N LYS A 96 -16.75 19.83 -42.45
CA LYS A 96 -16.79 18.39 -42.18
C LYS A 96 -17.66 18.05 -40.97
N LEU A 97 -17.56 18.85 -39.89
CA LEU A 97 -18.42 18.66 -38.73
C LEU A 97 -19.88 19.06 -39.02
N ALA A 98 -20.14 20.16 -39.73
CA ALA A 98 -21.51 20.62 -40.02
C ALA A 98 -22.35 19.65 -40.89
N LEU A 99 -21.66 18.87 -41.73
CA LEU A 99 -22.25 17.81 -42.56
C LEU A 99 -22.59 16.53 -41.75
N GLY A 100 -22.06 16.43 -40.52
CA GLY A 100 -22.61 15.65 -39.41
C GLY A 100 -22.52 14.12 -39.49
N ALA A 101 -23.18 13.49 -38.51
CA ALA A 101 -23.28 12.05 -38.27
C ALA A 101 -23.76 11.14 -39.43
N PRO A 102 -24.51 11.58 -40.46
CA PRO A 102 -24.92 10.70 -41.57
C PRO A 102 -23.75 10.21 -42.44
N PHE A 103 -22.63 10.94 -42.45
CA PHE A 103 -21.50 10.69 -43.35
C PHE A 103 -20.18 10.35 -42.62
N LEU A 104 -20.09 10.65 -41.32
CA LEU A 104 -18.88 10.42 -40.52
C LEU A 104 -19.09 9.33 -39.47
N ASN A 105 -18.09 8.46 -39.32
CA ASN A 105 -18.02 7.53 -38.20
C ASN A 105 -17.66 8.29 -36.89
N GLN A 106 -18.18 7.83 -35.75
CA GLN A 106 -17.92 8.41 -34.44
C GLN A 106 -16.43 8.65 -34.14
N SER A 107 -15.55 7.73 -34.54
CA SER A 107 -14.09 7.87 -34.30
C SER A 107 -13.46 9.02 -35.10
N VAL A 108 -13.99 9.33 -36.29
CA VAL A 108 -13.56 10.46 -37.11
C VAL A 108 -14.12 11.74 -36.54
N THR A 109 -15.42 11.76 -36.22
CA THR A 109 -16.09 12.91 -35.60
C THR A 109 -15.40 13.34 -34.31
N ASN A 110 -15.17 12.42 -33.35
CA ASN A 110 -14.49 12.73 -32.10
C ASN A 110 -13.12 13.38 -32.34
N LYS A 111 -12.32 12.84 -33.28
CA LYS A 111 -10.99 13.35 -33.57
C LYS A 111 -11.01 14.72 -34.25
N LEU A 112 -11.97 14.96 -35.14
CA LEU A 112 -12.18 16.28 -35.76
C LEU A 112 -12.71 17.31 -34.76
N THR A 113 -13.58 16.91 -33.84
CA THR A 113 -14.06 17.74 -32.72
C THR A 113 -12.90 18.16 -31.82
N SER A 114 -12.04 17.23 -31.38
CA SER A 114 -10.82 17.58 -30.63
C SER A 114 -9.85 18.43 -31.44
N SER A 115 -9.76 18.23 -32.77
CA SER A 115 -8.92 19.06 -33.67
C SER A 115 -9.43 20.50 -33.76
N LEU A 116 -10.73 20.69 -33.84
CA LEU A 116 -11.35 22.02 -33.84
C LEU A 116 -11.22 22.68 -32.48
N ALA A 117 -11.45 21.95 -31.38
CA ALA A 117 -11.26 22.44 -30.02
C ALA A 117 -9.83 22.95 -29.80
N ILE A 118 -8.82 22.14 -30.09
CA ILE A 118 -7.42 22.56 -29.89
C ILE A 118 -7.01 23.70 -30.83
N PHE A 119 -7.53 23.73 -32.06
CA PHE A 119 -7.33 24.84 -32.98
C PHE A 119 -7.94 26.15 -32.44
N ILE A 120 -9.16 26.10 -31.91
CA ILE A 120 -9.82 27.25 -31.27
C ILE A 120 -8.98 27.75 -30.09
N LEU A 121 -8.48 26.86 -29.23
CA LEU A 121 -7.65 27.24 -28.08
C LEU A 121 -6.38 28.00 -28.48
N TYR A 122 -5.76 27.65 -29.62
CA TYR A 122 -4.62 28.39 -30.15
C TYR A 122 -5.00 29.71 -30.84
N CYS A 123 -6.26 29.87 -31.27
CA CYS A 123 -6.75 31.09 -31.92
C CYS A 123 -7.29 32.14 -30.94
N ILE A 124 -7.71 31.75 -29.73
CA ILE A 124 -8.19 32.67 -28.68
C ILE A 124 -6.97 33.30 -27.98
N PRO A 125 -6.97 34.63 -27.70
CA PRO A 125 -8.05 35.58 -27.96
C PRO A 125 -7.91 36.38 -29.28
N ASP A 126 -6.76 36.32 -29.95
CA ASP A 126 -6.37 37.32 -30.94
C ASP A 126 -6.87 37.03 -32.37
N ILE A 127 -6.89 35.75 -32.79
CA ILE A 127 -7.20 35.34 -34.16
C ILE A 127 -8.69 35.02 -34.32
N TRP A 128 -9.28 34.34 -33.32
CA TRP A 128 -10.70 34.04 -33.28
C TRP A 128 -11.26 34.44 -31.91
N PRO A 129 -11.78 35.68 -31.77
CA PRO A 129 -12.21 36.21 -30.48
C PRO A 129 -13.51 35.60 -29.94
N GLU A 130 -14.47 35.26 -30.81
CA GLU A 130 -15.83 34.82 -30.43
C GLU A 130 -16.23 33.42 -30.95
N PRO A 131 -15.40 32.37 -30.76
CA PRO A 131 -15.67 31.05 -31.34
C PRO A 131 -16.91 30.38 -30.75
N ILE A 132 -17.18 30.56 -29.45
CA ILE A 132 -18.33 29.93 -28.79
C ILE A 132 -19.66 30.48 -29.36
N GLN A 133 -19.75 31.80 -29.56
CA GLN A 133 -20.93 32.42 -30.14
C GLN A 133 -21.11 32.01 -31.61
N ASP A 134 -20.04 32.02 -32.40
CA ASP A 134 -20.08 31.58 -33.79
C ASP A 134 -20.57 30.14 -33.91
N LEU A 135 -20.02 29.22 -33.11
CA LEU A 135 -20.44 27.82 -33.11
C LEU A 135 -21.90 27.63 -32.65
N ALA A 136 -22.32 28.34 -31.60
CA ALA A 136 -23.70 28.27 -31.10
C ALA A 136 -24.71 28.72 -32.16
N THR A 137 -24.38 29.75 -32.95
CA THR A 137 -25.26 30.18 -34.05
C THR A 137 -25.24 29.22 -35.24
N MET A 138 -24.09 28.63 -35.56
CA MET A 138 -23.94 27.72 -36.70
C MET A 138 -24.58 26.34 -36.48
N TRP A 139 -24.54 25.82 -35.26
CA TRP A 139 -24.97 24.46 -34.92
C TRP A 139 -26.12 24.41 -33.92
N ASN A 140 -26.99 25.42 -33.93
CA ASN A 140 -28.18 25.43 -33.09
C ASN A 140 -28.96 24.11 -33.21
N ASP A 141 -29.28 23.49 -32.07
CA ASP A 141 -29.98 22.22 -31.94
C ASP A 141 -29.28 20.98 -32.56
N LYS A 142 -27.96 21.05 -32.81
CA LYS A 142 -27.19 19.90 -33.33
C LYS A 142 -26.20 19.31 -32.32
N ALA A 143 -25.92 18.01 -32.43
CA ALA A 143 -25.02 17.28 -31.52
C ALA A 143 -23.55 17.72 -31.64
N GLU A 144 -23.18 18.38 -32.74
CA GLU A 144 -21.86 18.96 -33.00
C GLU A 144 -21.47 20.07 -32.00
N LEU A 145 -22.42 20.52 -31.15
CA LEU A 145 -22.15 21.31 -29.94
C LEU A 145 -21.18 20.62 -28.96
N LEU A 146 -20.87 19.31 -29.13
CA LEU A 146 -19.81 18.59 -28.41
C LEU A 146 -18.44 19.28 -28.49
N VAL A 147 -18.16 20.09 -29.52
CA VAL A 147 -16.93 20.89 -29.61
C VAL A 147 -16.74 21.78 -28.37
N LEU A 148 -17.83 22.23 -27.74
CA LEU A 148 -17.76 23.01 -26.50
C LEU A 148 -17.22 22.18 -25.33
N ALA A 149 -17.58 20.90 -25.22
CA ALA A 149 -17.04 20.00 -24.19
C ALA A 149 -15.55 19.72 -24.43
N GLU A 150 -15.18 19.40 -25.67
CA GLU A 150 -13.80 19.15 -26.08
C GLU A 150 -12.91 20.39 -25.92
N LEU A 151 -13.46 21.60 -26.06
CA LEU A 151 -12.72 22.85 -25.81
C LEU A 151 -12.15 22.90 -24.38
N ALA A 152 -12.96 22.50 -23.39
CA ALA A 152 -12.53 22.43 -22.01
C ALA A 152 -11.55 21.26 -21.77
N ALA A 153 -11.83 20.08 -22.34
CA ALA A 153 -11.00 18.90 -22.18
C ALA A 153 -9.58 19.07 -22.77
N GLU A 154 -9.46 19.69 -23.94
CA GLU A 154 -8.18 19.89 -24.65
C GLU A 154 -7.31 20.98 -24.01
N PHE A 155 -7.82 21.81 -23.09
CA PHE A 155 -7.03 22.80 -22.36
C PHE A 155 -5.83 22.19 -21.62
N TYR A 156 -5.91 20.93 -21.21
CA TYR A 156 -4.81 20.22 -20.56
C TYR A 156 -3.73 19.73 -21.52
N ARG A 157 -4.03 19.66 -22.82
CA ARG A 157 -3.19 19.10 -23.87
C ARG A 157 -2.46 20.15 -24.71
N ILE A 158 -2.79 21.44 -24.55
CA ILE A 158 -2.13 22.55 -25.25
C ILE A 158 -0.68 22.74 -24.80
N ARG A 159 0.18 23.13 -25.75
CA ARG A 159 1.59 23.44 -25.52
C ARG A 159 1.83 24.95 -25.63
N LEU A 160 1.40 25.70 -24.62
CA LEU A 160 1.60 27.14 -24.52
C LEU A 160 2.49 27.53 -23.34
N PRO A 161 3.30 28.60 -23.45
CA PRO A 161 3.96 29.24 -22.30
C PRO A 161 2.95 29.62 -21.21
N LEU A 162 3.38 29.58 -19.93
CA LEU A 162 2.51 29.82 -18.78
C LEU A 162 1.76 31.17 -18.83
N SER A 163 2.41 32.22 -19.35
CA SER A 163 1.79 33.55 -19.51
C SER A 163 0.62 33.53 -20.49
N GLN A 164 0.82 32.98 -21.69
CA GLN A 164 -0.23 32.85 -22.71
C GLN A 164 -1.34 31.90 -22.27
N ARG A 165 -0.99 30.78 -21.64
CA ARG A 165 -1.95 29.84 -21.07
C ARG A 165 -2.83 30.50 -20.00
N SER A 166 -2.29 31.43 -19.21
CA SER A 166 -3.06 32.20 -18.23
C SER A 166 -4.06 33.15 -18.91
N VAL A 167 -3.67 33.82 -20.00
CA VAL A 167 -4.56 34.71 -20.76
C VAL A 167 -5.70 33.92 -21.40
N LEU A 168 -5.38 32.80 -22.06
CA LEU A 168 -6.38 31.88 -22.64
C LEU A 168 -7.37 31.41 -21.58
N LYS A 169 -6.87 30.98 -20.41
CA LYS A 169 -7.72 30.58 -19.27
C LYS A 169 -8.67 31.70 -18.85
N SER A 170 -8.17 32.94 -18.71
CA SER A 170 -9.01 34.10 -18.38
C SER A 170 -10.05 34.39 -19.46
N SER A 171 -9.71 34.23 -20.75
CA SER A 171 -10.65 34.40 -21.86
C SER A 171 -11.75 33.35 -21.84
N LEU A 172 -11.41 32.07 -21.59
CA LEU A 172 -12.42 31.00 -21.46
C LEU A 172 -13.39 31.27 -20.29
N HIS A 173 -12.87 31.72 -19.15
CA HIS A 173 -13.71 32.08 -17.99
C HIS A 173 -14.66 33.26 -18.27
N GLN A 174 -14.23 34.25 -19.06
CA GLN A 174 -15.12 35.34 -19.49
C GLN A 174 -16.26 34.84 -20.39
N LYS A 175 -16.01 33.82 -21.21
CA LYS A 175 -16.98 33.24 -22.14
C LYS A 175 -17.82 32.10 -21.53
N ALA A 176 -17.53 31.68 -20.31
CA ALA A 176 -18.27 30.63 -19.62
C ALA A 176 -19.76 30.95 -19.46
N GLU A 177 -20.14 32.23 -19.36
CA GLU A 177 -21.55 32.64 -19.20
C GLU A 177 -22.43 32.22 -20.40
N ASP A 178 -21.88 32.30 -21.61
CA ASP A 178 -22.60 31.90 -22.83
C ASP A 178 -22.79 30.37 -22.86
N VAL A 179 -21.77 29.63 -22.43
CA VAL A 179 -21.83 28.16 -22.32
C VAL A 179 -22.86 27.73 -21.28
N ILE A 180 -22.89 28.39 -20.11
CA ILE A 180 -23.88 28.13 -19.05
C ILE A 180 -25.31 28.36 -19.59
N LYS A 181 -25.55 29.43 -20.35
CA LYS A 181 -26.87 29.71 -20.95
C LYS A 181 -27.29 28.63 -21.95
N ILE A 182 -26.37 28.18 -22.80
CA ILE A 182 -26.62 27.11 -23.78
C ILE A 182 -26.98 25.80 -23.06
N ILE A 183 -26.19 25.40 -22.07
CA ILE A 183 -26.43 24.18 -21.27
C ILE A 183 -27.80 24.27 -20.59
N ASN A 184 -28.12 25.40 -19.94
CA ASN A 184 -29.42 25.59 -19.29
C ASN A 184 -30.60 25.47 -20.25
N MET A 185 -30.48 26.08 -21.44
CA MET A 185 -31.52 26.01 -22.46
C MET A 185 -31.80 24.56 -22.87
N ILE A 186 -30.73 23.77 -23.11
CA ILE A 186 -30.84 22.36 -23.52
C ILE A 186 -31.37 21.47 -22.37
N LEU A 187 -30.89 21.66 -21.14
CA LEU A 187 -31.26 20.81 -20.01
C LEU A 187 -32.69 21.09 -19.50
N CYS A 188 -33.17 22.33 -19.63
CA CYS A 188 -34.54 22.70 -19.22
C CYS A 188 -35.60 22.45 -20.30
N ASP A 189 -35.19 22.26 -21.56
CA ASP A 189 -36.10 21.96 -22.65
C ASP A 189 -36.51 20.48 -22.66
N LYS A 190 -37.82 20.24 -22.72
CA LYS A 190 -38.39 18.87 -22.72
C LYS A 190 -38.36 18.22 -24.09
N ASP A 191 -38.27 19.01 -25.16
CA ASP A 191 -38.28 18.53 -26.55
C ASP A 191 -36.86 18.23 -27.08
N SER A 192 -35.83 18.56 -26.30
CA SER A 192 -34.43 18.28 -26.62
C SER A 192 -34.13 16.78 -26.70
N SER A 193 -33.38 16.39 -27.74
CA SER A 193 -33.06 14.98 -27.98
C SER A 193 -32.14 14.40 -26.89
N PRO A 194 -32.20 13.07 -26.62
CA PRO A 194 -31.32 12.44 -25.62
C PRO A 194 -29.83 12.63 -25.92
N SER A 195 -29.44 12.59 -27.20
CA SER A 195 -28.04 12.82 -27.60
C SER A 195 -27.57 14.25 -27.33
N LEU A 196 -28.42 15.25 -27.56
CA LEU A 196 -28.11 16.65 -27.28
C LEU A 196 -28.04 16.93 -25.78
N ARG A 197 -28.93 16.32 -24.98
CA ARG A 197 -28.89 16.40 -23.52
C ARG A 197 -27.61 15.76 -22.95
N ASN A 198 -27.20 14.60 -23.45
CA ASN A 198 -25.95 13.95 -23.05
C ASN A 198 -24.73 14.82 -23.40
N ALA A 199 -24.71 15.46 -24.57
CA ALA A 199 -23.65 16.38 -24.94
C ALA A 199 -23.59 17.62 -24.02
N ALA A 200 -24.73 18.16 -23.59
CA ALA A 200 -24.79 19.27 -22.63
C ALA A 200 -24.26 18.86 -21.25
N VAL A 201 -24.54 17.64 -20.81
CA VAL A 201 -24.05 17.07 -19.55
C VAL A 201 -22.52 16.86 -19.61
N GLU A 202 -22.00 16.29 -20.69
CA GLU A 202 -20.56 16.13 -20.90
C GLU A 202 -19.86 17.50 -20.97
N CYS A 203 -20.49 18.48 -21.62
CA CYS A 203 -20.00 19.86 -21.63
C CYS A 203 -19.93 20.44 -20.21
N LEU A 204 -20.98 20.28 -19.40
CA LEU A 204 -20.97 20.71 -18.00
C LEU A 204 -19.82 20.05 -17.22
N GLU A 205 -19.66 18.74 -17.35
CA GLU A 205 -18.60 17.97 -16.68
C GLU A 205 -17.19 18.48 -17.04
N GLN A 206 -16.88 18.65 -18.33
CA GLN A 206 -15.55 19.08 -18.77
C GLN A 206 -15.25 20.53 -18.38
N TRP A 207 -16.24 21.42 -18.44
CA TRP A 207 -16.04 22.82 -18.07
C TRP A 207 -15.83 23.01 -16.58
N LEU A 208 -16.51 22.23 -15.72
CA LEU A 208 -16.26 22.25 -14.28
C LEU A 208 -14.84 21.79 -13.95
N ARG A 209 -14.28 20.84 -14.71
CA ARG A 209 -12.88 20.41 -14.54
C ARG A 209 -11.84 21.47 -14.91
N LEU A 210 -12.19 22.62 -15.49
CA LEU A 210 -11.20 23.66 -15.82
C LEU A 210 -10.57 24.28 -14.55
N PRO A 211 -9.30 24.70 -14.60
CA PRO A 211 -8.65 25.29 -13.43
C PRO A 211 -9.18 26.71 -13.17
N GLY A 212 -9.51 26.99 -11.90
CA GLY A 212 -9.97 28.32 -11.45
C GLY A 212 -11.40 28.65 -11.83
N VAL A 213 -12.25 27.64 -12.04
CA VAL A 213 -13.70 27.81 -12.24
C VAL A 213 -14.36 28.40 -11.00
N GLU A 214 -15.12 29.47 -11.18
CA GLU A 214 -15.98 30.03 -10.12
C GLU A 214 -17.28 29.22 -10.02
N LEU A 215 -17.30 28.20 -9.17
CA LEU A 215 -18.41 27.23 -9.05
C LEU A 215 -19.79 27.90 -8.83
N VAL A 216 -19.84 29.02 -8.10
CA VAL A 216 -21.07 29.80 -7.85
C VAL A 216 -21.76 30.21 -9.16
N ARG A 217 -21.01 30.55 -10.21
CA ARG A 217 -21.59 30.95 -11.50
C ARG A 217 -22.28 29.80 -12.22
N TRP A 218 -21.88 28.57 -11.95
CA TRP A 218 -22.39 27.35 -12.58
C TRP A 218 -23.62 26.78 -11.86
N GLN A 219 -24.01 27.32 -10.70
CA GLN A 219 -25.17 26.90 -9.93
C GLN A 219 -26.48 26.79 -10.76
N PRO A 220 -26.81 27.73 -11.68
CA PRO A 220 -28.01 27.61 -12.50
C PRO A 220 -28.03 26.39 -13.42
N ALA A 221 -26.87 25.91 -13.87
CA ALA A 221 -26.73 24.70 -14.70
C ALA A 221 -26.67 23.41 -13.89
N LEU A 222 -26.19 23.48 -12.64
CA LEU A 222 -26.13 22.34 -11.74
C LEU A 222 -27.54 21.95 -11.22
N LEU A 223 -28.31 22.91 -10.71
CA LEU A 223 -29.57 22.62 -10.01
C LEU A 223 -30.62 21.83 -10.83
N PRO A 224 -30.91 22.16 -12.10
CA PRO A 224 -31.86 21.40 -12.92
C PRO A 224 -31.44 19.94 -13.12
N PHE A 225 -30.14 19.69 -13.15
CA PHE A 225 -29.58 18.37 -13.36
C PHE A 225 -29.57 17.54 -12.07
N LEU A 226 -29.23 18.13 -10.92
CA LEU A 226 -29.18 17.43 -9.63
C LEU A 226 -30.52 16.83 -9.18
N GLY A 227 -31.65 17.38 -9.67
CA GLY A 227 -32.99 16.87 -9.38
C GLY A 227 -33.47 15.78 -10.34
N ASN A 228 -32.71 15.44 -11.38
CA ASN A 228 -33.14 14.52 -12.43
C ASN A 228 -32.38 13.18 -12.35
N LEU A 229 -33.07 12.13 -11.91
CA LEU A 229 -32.51 10.78 -11.75
C LEU A 229 -32.52 9.93 -13.03
N SER A 230 -32.84 10.51 -14.20
CA SER A 230 -32.89 9.76 -15.46
C SER A 230 -31.51 9.26 -15.93
N ASP A 231 -30.44 10.01 -15.66
CA ASP A 231 -29.06 9.61 -15.96
C ASP A 231 -28.21 9.60 -14.67
N ARG A 232 -28.33 8.48 -13.93
CA ARG A 232 -27.71 8.26 -12.61
C ARG A 232 -26.18 8.32 -12.69
N VAL A 233 -25.62 7.76 -13.77
CA VAL A 233 -24.17 7.66 -13.98
C VAL A 233 -23.58 9.05 -14.25
N ALA A 234 -24.24 9.86 -15.08
CA ALA A 234 -23.81 11.23 -15.27
C ALA A 234 -23.96 12.10 -14.01
N LEU A 235 -25.03 11.87 -13.25
CA LEU A 235 -25.22 12.54 -11.95
C LEU A 235 -24.08 12.23 -10.98
N ALA A 236 -23.68 10.96 -10.89
CA ALA A 236 -22.53 10.55 -10.10
C ALA A 236 -21.24 11.25 -10.55
N ARG A 237 -20.94 11.27 -11.86
CA ARG A 237 -19.73 11.94 -12.38
C ARG A 237 -19.68 13.43 -12.07
N ILE A 238 -20.81 14.14 -12.21
CA ILE A 238 -20.87 15.58 -11.92
C ILE A 238 -20.69 15.84 -10.42
N LEU A 239 -21.29 15.04 -9.54
CA LEU A 239 -21.08 15.17 -8.09
C LEU A 239 -19.61 14.99 -7.70
N ILE A 240 -18.93 14.00 -8.28
CA ILE A 240 -17.49 13.76 -8.08
C ILE A 240 -16.68 14.95 -8.59
N VAL A 241 -16.98 15.48 -9.79
CA VAL A 241 -16.27 16.67 -10.28
C VAL A 241 -16.46 17.84 -9.33
N VAL A 242 -17.69 18.08 -8.87
CA VAL A 242 -17.98 19.16 -7.91
C VAL A 242 -17.24 18.98 -6.59
N SER A 243 -17.18 17.76 -6.04
CA SER A 243 -16.48 17.48 -4.77
C SER A 243 -14.96 17.69 -4.87
N THR A 244 -14.36 17.50 -6.04
CA THR A 244 -12.91 17.72 -6.23
C THR A 244 -12.47 19.19 -6.19
N HIS A 245 -13.39 20.16 -6.18
CA HIS A 245 -13.06 21.58 -6.10
C HIS A 245 -12.61 21.97 -4.68
N SER A 246 -11.32 22.31 -4.54
CA SER A 246 -10.71 22.72 -3.26
C SER A 246 -11.39 23.91 -2.58
N ASP A 247 -12.07 24.75 -3.36
CA ASP A 247 -12.70 25.98 -2.86
C ASP A 247 -14.11 25.74 -2.30
N LEU A 248 -14.76 24.63 -2.65
CA LEU A 248 -16.13 24.30 -2.26
C LEU A 248 -16.35 24.33 -0.73
N PRO A 249 -15.48 23.74 0.11
CA PRO A 249 -15.64 23.79 1.57
C PRO A 249 -15.63 25.21 2.15
N TYR A 250 -15.03 26.17 1.44
CA TYR A 250 -14.91 27.57 1.85
C TYR A 250 -16.06 28.44 1.32
N MET A 251 -16.88 27.92 0.40
CA MET A 251 -18.06 28.59 -0.15
C MET A 251 -19.33 28.23 0.62
N GLU A 252 -19.42 28.67 1.90
CA GLU A 252 -20.47 28.27 2.85
C GLU A 252 -21.90 28.28 2.27
N ASN A 253 -22.32 29.36 1.60
CA ASN A 253 -23.68 29.46 1.05
C ASN A 253 -23.97 28.43 -0.04
N LEU A 254 -23.05 28.28 -1.01
CA LEU A 254 -23.23 27.35 -2.12
C LEU A 254 -23.20 25.90 -1.62
N ALA A 255 -22.26 25.60 -0.72
CA ALA A 255 -22.15 24.28 -0.11
C ALA A 255 -23.43 23.91 0.67
N MET A 256 -23.97 24.85 1.46
CA MET A 256 -25.25 24.69 2.15
C MET A 256 -26.43 24.49 1.19
N ASP A 257 -26.54 25.32 0.15
CA ASP A 257 -27.65 25.25 -0.81
C ASP A 257 -27.66 23.90 -1.55
N LEU A 258 -26.49 23.46 -2.04
CA LEU A 258 -26.33 22.17 -2.69
C LEU A 258 -26.59 21.01 -1.74
N ALA A 259 -26.03 21.04 -0.53
CA ALA A 259 -26.26 20.01 0.49
C ALA A 259 -27.74 19.90 0.87
N THR A 260 -28.42 21.03 1.05
CA THR A 260 -29.86 21.09 1.36
C THR A 260 -30.68 20.50 0.23
N PHE A 261 -30.38 20.87 -1.02
CA PHE A 261 -31.06 20.36 -2.19
C PHE A 261 -30.90 18.84 -2.32
N LEU A 262 -29.67 18.35 -2.23
CA LEU A 262 -29.36 16.92 -2.34
C LEU A 262 -30.05 16.11 -1.23
N ALA A 263 -29.96 16.57 0.03
CA ALA A 263 -30.57 15.88 1.16
C ALA A 263 -32.11 15.89 1.12
N SER A 264 -32.72 16.98 0.64
CA SER A 264 -34.18 17.17 0.69
C SER A 264 -34.92 16.70 -0.57
N ILE A 265 -34.25 16.63 -1.72
CA ILE A 265 -34.87 16.30 -3.01
C ILE A 265 -34.24 15.03 -3.60
N THR A 266 -32.92 15.04 -3.82
CA THR A 266 -32.24 13.95 -4.53
C THR A 266 -32.25 12.64 -3.73
N CYS A 267 -31.87 12.68 -2.44
CA CYS A 267 -31.85 11.50 -1.57
C CYS A 267 -33.24 10.84 -1.43
N PRO A 268 -34.34 11.55 -1.11
CA PRO A 268 -35.68 10.97 -1.08
C PRO A 268 -36.13 10.38 -2.42
N ALA A 269 -35.82 11.06 -3.54
CA ALA A 269 -36.15 10.56 -4.86
C ALA A 269 -35.42 9.26 -5.20
N ILE A 270 -34.14 9.12 -4.81
CA ILE A 270 -33.38 7.86 -4.96
C ILE A 270 -34.07 6.75 -4.15
N VAL A 271 -34.45 7.03 -2.90
CA VAL A 271 -35.13 6.05 -2.05
C VAL A 271 -36.45 5.59 -2.67
N GLU A 272 -37.26 6.51 -3.20
CA GLU A 272 -38.52 6.16 -3.86
C GLU A 272 -38.28 5.26 -5.08
N GLN A 273 -37.29 5.57 -5.93
CA GLN A 273 -36.98 4.75 -7.09
C GLN A 273 -36.44 3.37 -6.71
N LEU A 274 -35.62 3.28 -5.66
CA LEU A 274 -35.13 2.02 -5.11
C LEU A 274 -36.28 1.16 -4.55
N ASP A 275 -37.25 1.77 -3.87
CA ASP A 275 -38.44 1.07 -3.38
C ASP A 275 -39.31 0.54 -4.55
N ILE A 276 -39.46 1.32 -5.63
CA ILE A 276 -40.14 0.89 -6.86
C ILE A 276 -39.39 -0.27 -7.53
N LEU A 277 -38.07 -0.18 -7.66
CA LEU A 277 -37.23 -1.23 -8.25
C LEU A 277 -37.36 -2.54 -7.45
N ASN A 278 -37.27 -2.47 -6.12
CA ASN A 278 -37.43 -3.63 -5.23
C ASN A 278 -38.83 -4.25 -5.34
N LYS A 279 -39.88 -3.42 -5.50
CA LYS A 279 -41.24 -3.90 -5.72
C LYS A 279 -41.36 -4.67 -7.05
N ARG A 280 -40.84 -4.10 -8.15
CA ARG A 280 -40.82 -4.76 -9.49
C ARG A 280 -40.10 -6.10 -9.45
N TYR A 281 -38.97 -6.18 -8.75
CA TYR A 281 -38.23 -7.44 -8.58
C TYR A 281 -39.06 -8.49 -7.81
N LYS A 282 -39.71 -8.10 -6.71
CA LYS A 282 -40.60 -9.00 -5.94
C LYS A 282 -41.80 -9.49 -6.75
N GLU A 283 -42.33 -8.64 -7.63
CA GLU A 283 -43.43 -8.97 -8.54
C GLU A 283 -42.96 -9.81 -9.75
N LYS A 284 -41.65 -10.08 -9.87
CA LYS A 284 -40.98 -10.80 -10.97
C LYS A 284 -41.09 -10.12 -12.34
N ASP A 285 -41.27 -8.81 -12.35
CA ASP A 285 -41.29 -8.00 -13.57
C ASP A 285 -39.89 -7.78 -14.16
N VAL A 286 -38.86 -7.89 -13.33
CA VAL A 286 -37.44 -7.71 -13.70
C VAL A 286 -36.68 -8.97 -13.28
N ASN A 287 -35.78 -9.47 -14.13
CA ASN A 287 -34.93 -10.61 -13.78
C ASN A 287 -33.85 -10.18 -12.75
N ARG A 288 -33.14 -11.14 -12.17
CA ARG A 288 -32.11 -10.83 -11.15
C ARG A 288 -30.93 -10.04 -11.73
N GLU A 289 -30.47 -10.36 -12.93
CA GLU A 289 -29.29 -9.73 -13.53
C GLU A 289 -29.54 -8.23 -13.81
N ASP A 290 -30.69 -7.91 -14.38
CA ASP A 290 -31.14 -6.54 -14.63
C ASP A 290 -31.36 -5.78 -13.30
N PHE A 291 -31.92 -6.44 -12.28
CA PHE A 291 -32.09 -5.84 -10.95
C PHE A 291 -30.75 -5.49 -10.30
N ILE A 292 -29.77 -6.40 -10.34
CA ILE A 292 -28.43 -6.16 -9.79
C ILE A 292 -27.72 -5.07 -10.58
N SER A 293 -27.80 -5.08 -11.91
CA SER A 293 -27.22 -4.03 -12.77
C SER A 293 -27.80 -2.65 -12.46
N GLU A 294 -29.13 -2.54 -12.32
CA GLU A 294 -29.76 -1.27 -11.91
C GLU A 294 -29.32 -0.84 -10.49
N LEU A 295 -29.14 -1.78 -9.55
CA LEU A 295 -28.61 -1.47 -8.23
C LEU A 295 -27.17 -0.95 -8.32
N GLU A 296 -26.28 -1.56 -9.11
CA GLU A 296 -24.90 -1.07 -9.25
C GLU A 296 -24.84 0.39 -9.71
N GLU A 297 -25.71 0.79 -10.65
CA GLU A 297 -25.82 2.21 -11.06
C GLU A 297 -26.24 3.14 -9.92
N TYR A 298 -27.20 2.73 -9.09
CA TYR A 298 -27.54 3.47 -7.88
C TYR A 298 -26.38 3.48 -6.88
N GLY A 299 -25.60 2.41 -6.80
CA GLY A 299 -24.44 2.28 -5.92
C GLY A 299 -23.41 3.36 -6.23
N PHE A 300 -23.07 3.51 -7.51
CA PHE A 300 -22.16 4.58 -7.97
C PHE A 300 -22.69 5.98 -7.62
N LEU A 301 -24.00 6.22 -7.77
CA LEU A 301 -24.61 7.50 -7.41
C LEU A 301 -24.56 7.75 -5.89
N VAL A 302 -24.84 6.74 -5.07
CA VAL A 302 -24.78 6.86 -3.61
C VAL A 302 -23.34 7.10 -3.14
N SER A 303 -22.35 6.42 -3.71
CA SER A 303 -20.93 6.66 -3.40
C SER A 303 -20.49 8.07 -3.79
N ALA A 304 -20.92 8.57 -4.95
CA ALA A 304 -20.65 9.95 -5.35
C ALA A 304 -21.30 10.98 -4.39
N LEU A 305 -22.50 10.69 -3.87
CA LEU A 305 -23.11 11.51 -2.82
C LEU A 305 -22.30 11.45 -1.53
N ALA A 306 -21.82 10.27 -1.12
CA ALA A 306 -20.99 10.13 0.06
C ALA A 306 -19.68 10.95 -0.04
N GLU A 307 -19.01 10.92 -1.19
CA GLU A 307 -17.79 11.71 -1.47
C GLU A 307 -18.07 13.22 -1.52
N PHE A 308 -19.21 13.63 -2.10
CA PHE A 308 -19.63 15.02 -2.06
C PHE A 308 -19.81 15.51 -0.62
N PHE A 309 -20.50 14.71 0.21
CA PHE A 309 -20.70 15.05 1.61
C PHE A 309 -19.38 15.00 2.40
N GLU A 310 -18.45 14.08 2.12
CA GLU A 310 -17.12 14.10 2.74
C GLU A 310 -16.45 15.48 2.65
N THR A 311 -16.57 16.13 1.49
CA THR A 311 -16.00 17.47 1.26
C THR A 311 -16.75 18.59 1.99
N VAL A 312 -18.07 18.45 2.19
CA VAL A 312 -18.97 19.52 2.65
C VAL A 312 -19.38 19.38 4.12
N MET A 313 -19.21 18.20 4.73
CA MET A 313 -19.72 17.85 6.07
C MET A 313 -19.05 18.64 7.20
N ARG A 314 -17.75 18.91 7.11
CA ARG A 314 -17.04 19.66 8.16
C ARG A 314 -17.54 21.11 8.32
N PRO A 315 -17.70 21.93 7.26
CA PRO A 315 -18.38 23.22 7.35
C PRO A 315 -19.79 23.14 7.95
N LEU A 316 -20.58 22.11 7.58
CA LEU A 316 -21.92 21.87 8.12
C LEU A 316 -21.86 21.62 9.64
N LEU A 317 -20.94 20.77 10.10
CA LEU A 317 -20.76 20.44 11.52
C LEU A 317 -20.23 21.63 12.33
N ILE A 318 -19.26 22.39 11.83
CA ILE A 318 -18.78 23.61 12.49
C ILE A 318 -19.89 24.66 12.59
N GLY A 319 -20.71 24.80 11.54
CA GLY A 319 -21.87 25.70 11.49
C GLY A 319 -22.93 25.38 12.55
N CYS A 320 -23.17 24.10 12.82
CA CYS A 320 -24.07 23.63 13.88
C CYS A 320 -23.57 23.96 15.29
N VAL A 321 -22.25 24.03 15.52
CA VAL A 321 -21.68 23.95 16.87
C VAL A 321 -20.95 25.24 17.35
N GLU A 322 -20.41 26.09 16.48
CA GLU A 322 -19.54 27.21 16.89
C GLU A 322 -20.22 28.50 17.42
N LYS A 323 -21.51 28.77 17.22
CA LYS A 323 -22.04 30.16 17.38
C LYS A 323 -23.20 30.35 18.37
N ARG A 324 -23.05 29.82 19.59
CA ARG A 324 -23.88 30.21 20.75
C ARG A 324 -23.54 31.58 21.37
N ASN A 325 -22.43 32.22 21.00
CA ASN A 325 -21.99 33.49 21.61
C ASN A 325 -21.83 34.62 20.57
N GLY A 326 -22.75 35.58 20.52
CA GLY A 326 -22.54 36.90 19.90
C GLY A 326 -23.74 37.49 19.13
N GLU A 327 -24.35 38.51 19.74
CA GLU A 327 -25.20 39.62 19.25
C GLU A 327 -26.36 39.41 18.25
N VAL A 328 -27.43 40.18 18.53
CA VAL A 328 -28.86 39.91 18.30
C VAL A 328 -29.35 40.09 16.85
N LEU A 329 -28.64 40.81 15.98
CA LEU A 329 -29.07 41.03 14.59
C LEU A 329 -28.69 39.91 13.62
N ARG A 330 -27.80 39.00 14.05
CA ARG A 330 -27.38 37.83 13.27
C ARG A 330 -28.15 36.56 13.71
N HIS A 331 -29.10 36.67 14.65
CA HIS A 331 -29.73 35.56 15.38
C HIS A 331 -30.73 34.74 14.54
N ALA A 332 -31.56 35.37 13.71
CA ALA A 332 -32.53 34.67 12.87
C ALA A 332 -31.85 33.83 11.76
N TYR A 333 -30.88 34.42 11.07
CA TYR A 333 -30.09 33.74 10.03
C TYR A 333 -29.17 32.65 10.62
N LYS A 334 -28.62 32.87 11.81
CA LYS A 334 -27.84 31.85 12.55
C LYS A 334 -28.68 30.66 13.00
N ASN A 335 -29.86 30.90 13.57
CA ASN A 335 -30.76 29.83 14.00
C ASN A 335 -31.28 29.03 12.81
N TYR A 336 -31.46 29.68 11.65
CA TYR A 336 -31.81 29.03 10.40
C TYR A 336 -30.71 28.06 9.93
N ILE A 337 -29.45 28.48 9.88
CA ILE A 337 -28.34 27.60 9.45
C ILE A 337 -28.16 26.41 10.41
N ILE A 338 -28.25 26.62 11.72
CA ILE A 338 -28.13 25.53 12.72
C ILE A 338 -29.29 24.53 12.58
N PHE A 339 -30.51 25.03 12.43
CA PHE A 339 -31.70 24.20 12.27
C PHE A 339 -31.65 23.41 10.95
N CYS A 340 -31.27 24.06 9.85
CA CYS A 340 -31.10 23.42 8.55
C CYS A 340 -29.96 22.38 8.59
N GLY A 341 -28.82 22.70 9.19
CA GLY A 341 -27.69 21.78 9.33
C GLY A 341 -28.05 20.49 10.09
N ARG A 342 -28.77 20.61 11.22
CA ARG A 342 -29.24 19.45 11.99
C ARG A 342 -30.27 18.60 11.21
N ILE A 343 -31.20 19.24 10.50
CA ILE A 343 -32.19 18.52 9.66
C ILE A 343 -31.50 17.79 8.50
N ILE A 344 -30.60 18.47 7.79
CA ILE A 344 -29.83 17.88 6.69
C ILE A 344 -29.09 16.65 7.21
N TYR A 345 -28.45 16.77 8.36
CA TYR A 345 -27.73 15.68 8.99
C TYR A 345 -28.62 14.48 9.32
N GLU A 346 -29.77 14.71 9.95
CA GLU A 346 -30.73 13.66 10.26
C GLU A 346 -31.25 12.96 8.99
N LEU A 347 -31.55 13.73 7.94
CA LEU A 347 -31.97 13.20 6.64
C LEU A 347 -30.88 12.35 5.99
N LEU A 348 -29.63 12.81 6.01
CA LEU A 348 -28.50 12.10 5.42
C LEU A 348 -28.18 10.82 6.19
N CYS A 349 -28.09 10.86 7.52
CA CYS A 349 -27.89 9.68 8.34
C CYS A 349 -29.00 8.65 8.12
N THR A 350 -30.26 9.09 8.05
CA THR A 350 -31.40 8.20 7.75
C THR A 350 -31.31 7.59 6.35
N PHE A 351 -30.93 8.39 5.35
CA PHE A 351 -30.74 7.94 3.98
C PHE A 351 -29.62 6.90 3.88
N PHE A 352 -28.41 7.23 4.35
CA PHE A 352 -27.26 6.35 4.28
C PHE A 352 -27.42 5.12 5.18
N GLU A 353 -28.16 5.21 6.27
CA GLU A 353 -28.53 4.04 7.08
C GLU A 353 -29.38 3.08 6.26
N LYS A 354 -30.43 3.57 5.57
CA LYS A 354 -31.28 2.72 4.72
C LYS A 354 -30.48 1.99 3.64
N ILE A 355 -29.46 2.64 3.05
CA ILE A 355 -28.58 2.00 2.07
C ILE A 355 -27.66 0.98 2.73
N SER A 356 -27.02 1.33 3.84
CA SER A 356 -26.15 0.44 4.61
C SER A 356 -26.84 -0.84 5.10
N LEU A 357 -28.13 -0.73 5.44
CA LEU A 357 -28.98 -1.82 5.95
C LEU A 357 -29.76 -2.52 4.82
N TRP A 358 -29.40 -2.30 3.56
CA TRP A 358 -30.14 -2.87 2.43
C TRP A 358 -30.31 -4.38 2.58
N PRO A 359 -31.51 -4.96 2.42
CA PRO A 359 -31.73 -6.37 2.72
C PRO A 359 -31.09 -7.31 1.68
N GLY A 360 -30.63 -8.48 2.12
CA GLY A 360 -30.09 -9.54 1.25
C GLY A 360 -28.61 -9.84 1.46
N VAL A 361 -28.13 -10.91 0.84
CA VAL A 361 -26.73 -11.36 0.88
C VAL A 361 -25.90 -10.59 -0.16
N TYR A 362 -24.84 -9.90 0.25
CA TYR A 362 -23.89 -9.28 -0.67
C TYR A 362 -22.92 -10.32 -1.27
N PRO A 363 -22.49 -10.24 -2.55
CA PRO A 363 -23.00 -9.40 -3.64
C PRO A 363 -24.14 -10.09 -4.43
N TYR A 364 -24.81 -11.09 -3.85
CA TYR A 364 -25.70 -11.99 -4.58
C TYR A 364 -27.12 -11.44 -4.74
N ASP A 365 -27.73 -10.99 -3.65
CA ASP A 365 -29.05 -10.37 -3.64
C ASP A 365 -28.97 -8.84 -3.77
N GLU A 366 -27.83 -8.24 -3.43
CA GLU A 366 -27.61 -6.79 -3.41
C GLU A 366 -26.13 -6.42 -3.55
N VAL A 367 -25.85 -5.15 -3.89
CA VAL A 367 -24.52 -4.61 -4.23
C VAL A 367 -24.35 -3.14 -3.78
N MET A 368 -25.09 -2.73 -2.75
CA MET A 368 -25.29 -1.33 -2.35
C MET A 368 -24.78 -0.99 -0.96
N SER A 369 -24.71 -1.97 -0.06
CA SER A 369 -24.50 -1.74 1.37
C SER A 369 -23.15 -1.11 1.74
N ASP A 370 -22.16 -1.21 0.85
CA ASP A 370 -20.83 -0.56 0.91
C ASP A 370 -20.82 0.89 0.40
N ALA A 371 -21.81 1.30 -0.41
CA ALA A 371 -21.78 2.58 -1.10
C ALA A 371 -21.72 3.80 -0.16
N SER A 372 -22.13 3.64 1.10
CA SER A 372 -22.16 4.69 2.13
C SER A 372 -20.93 4.76 3.05
N GLU A 373 -19.94 3.89 2.88
CA GLU A 373 -18.84 3.73 3.86
C GLU A 373 -18.00 5.01 4.03
N THR A 374 -17.70 5.72 2.93
CA THR A 374 -16.99 7.00 2.95
C THR A 374 -17.68 8.05 3.81
N PHE A 375 -19.02 8.11 3.76
CA PHE A 375 -19.80 9.04 4.56
C PHE A 375 -19.66 8.75 6.06
N TRP A 376 -19.81 7.48 6.47
CA TRP A 376 -19.69 7.08 7.88
C TRP A 376 -18.29 7.32 8.42
N ASN A 377 -17.25 6.98 7.66
CA ASN A 377 -15.87 7.24 8.07
C ASN A 377 -15.60 8.74 8.26
N THR A 378 -16.03 9.57 7.30
CA THR A 378 -15.83 11.02 7.41
C THR A 378 -16.58 11.61 8.59
N LEU A 379 -17.83 11.18 8.77
CA LEU A 379 -18.65 11.63 9.88
C LEU A 379 -18.01 11.31 11.23
N LYS A 380 -17.50 10.10 11.41
CA LYS A 380 -16.78 9.70 12.61
C LYS A 380 -15.60 10.63 12.89
N GLU A 381 -14.73 10.82 11.89
CA GLU A 381 -13.55 11.69 12.01
C GLU A 381 -13.95 13.13 12.39
N ASP A 382 -14.99 13.65 11.75
CA ASP A 382 -15.49 14.99 12.07
C ASP A 382 -16.01 15.07 13.51
N LEU A 383 -16.82 14.11 13.97
CA LEU A 383 -17.33 14.01 15.34
C LEU A 383 -16.20 13.95 16.39
N LEU A 384 -15.17 13.14 16.13
CA LEU A 384 -14.01 12.98 17.00
C LEU A 384 -13.04 14.17 16.94
N SER A 385 -13.07 14.97 15.87
CA SER A 385 -12.24 16.18 15.73
C SER A 385 -12.83 17.43 16.42
N LEU A 386 -14.15 17.44 16.68
CA LEU A 386 -14.85 18.50 17.44
C LEU A 386 -14.16 18.95 18.76
N PRO A 387 -13.56 18.08 19.60
CA PRO A 387 -12.85 18.50 20.82
C PRO A 387 -11.71 19.52 20.63
N LYS A 388 -11.21 19.74 19.40
CA LYS A 388 -10.22 20.79 19.10
C LYS A 388 -10.84 22.16 18.78
N SER A 389 -12.17 22.27 18.73
CA SER A 389 -12.93 23.47 18.38
C SER A 389 -13.54 24.17 19.61
N ARG A 390 -14.03 25.42 19.48
CA ARG A 390 -14.58 26.24 20.60
C ARG A 390 -16.00 25.82 21.05
N VAL A 391 -16.24 24.52 21.13
CA VAL A 391 -17.56 23.90 21.32
C VAL A 391 -17.79 23.55 22.78
N SER A 392 -19.03 23.71 23.27
CA SER A 392 -19.41 23.24 24.60
C SER A 392 -19.54 21.72 24.65
N GLU A 393 -18.88 21.07 25.62
CA GLU A 393 -18.87 19.61 25.81
C GLU A 393 -20.27 18.97 25.85
N SER A 394 -21.29 19.70 26.32
CA SER A 394 -22.68 19.20 26.38
C SER A 394 -23.30 18.96 25.00
N VAL A 395 -23.05 19.86 24.03
CA VAL A 395 -23.62 19.75 22.67
C VAL A 395 -22.92 18.65 21.89
N LYS A 396 -21.60 18.51 22.10
CA LYS A 396 -20.82 17.40 21.56
C LYS A 396 -21.37 16.05 22.04
N ASN A 397 -21.61 15.91 23.34
CA ASN A 397 -22.12 14.65 23.90
C ASN A 397 -23.55 14.34 23.42
N GLU A 398 -24.39 15.36 23.23
CA GLU A 398 -25.72 15.18 22.62
C GLU A 398 -25.60 14.69 21.17
N LEU A 399 -24.76 15.32 20.36
CA LEU A 399 -24.55 14.92 18.96
C LEU A 399 -23.97 13.50 18.86
N ILE A 400 -22.93 13.19 19.64
CA ILE A 400 -22.32 11.86 19.69
C ILE A 400 -23.34 10.81 20.12
N ALA A 401 -24.20 11.10 21.10
CA ALA A 401 -25.24 10.19 21.53
C ALA A 401 -26.29 9.93 20.42
N GLU A 402 -26.74 10.98 19.72
CA GLU A 402 -27.67 10.83 18.59
C GLU A 402 -27.07 9.99 17.45
N CYS A 403 -25.84 10.34 17.05
CA CYS A 403 -25.12 9.67 15.97
C CYS A 403 -24.72 8.24 16.34
N GLY A 404 -24.38 8.00 17.61
CA GLY A 404 -24.01 6.70 18.15
C GLY A 404 -25.09 5.65 17.91
N THR A 405 -26.37 6.04 17.95
CA THR A 405 -27.47 5.11 17.66
C THR A 405 -27.43 4.58 16.22
N PHE A 406 -26.97 5.38 15.25
CA PHE A 406 -26.78 4.92 13.87
C PHE A 406 -25.62 3.94 13.78
N TYR A 407 -24.46 4.25 14.38
CA TYR A 407 -23.30 3.33 14.39
C TYR A 407 -23.62 1.97 15.02
N ILE A 408 -24.40 1.95 16.11
CA ILE A 408 -24.87 0.68 16.72
C ILE A 408 -25.76 -0.11 15.76
N ARG A 409 -26.66 0.55 15.00
CA ARG A 409 -27.50 -0.13 14.01
C ARG A 409 -26.69 -0.62 12.80
N LEU A 410 -25.67 0.13 12.38
CA LEU A 410 -24.72 -0.31 11.34
C LEU A 410 -23.94 -1.54 11.79
N GLN A 411 -23.40 -1.54 13.01
CA GLN A 411 -22.68 -2.69 13.57
C GLN A 411 -23.58 -3.91 13.73
N TRP A 412 -24.82 -3.71 14.20
CA TRP A 412 -25.82 -4.77 14.24
C TRP A 412 -26.07 -5.37 12.85
N SER A 413 -26.23 -4.52 11.83
CA SER A 413 -26.40 -4.97 10.44
C SER A 413 -25.16 -5.64 9.87
N ALA A 414 -23.96 -5.23 10.29
CA ALA A 414 -22.71 -5.80 9.80
C ALA A 414 -22.61 -7.30 10.11
N ILE A 415 -23.18 -7.76 11.23
CA ILE A 415 -23.16 -9.18 11.61
C ILE A 415 -23.78 -10.06 10.54
N THR A 416 -24.99 -9.71 10.07
CA THR A 416 -25.67 -10.51 9.03
C THR A 416 -25.06 -10.32 7.65
N LYS A 417 -24.48 -9.14 7.40
CA LYS A 417 -23.79 -8.83 6.13
C LYS A 417 -22.44 -9.51 5.96
N LEU A 418 -21.71 -9.70 7.06
CA LEU A 418 -20.40 -10.33 7.10
C LEU A 418 -20.48 -11.85 7.29
N ALA A 419 -21.58 -12.35 7.85
CA ALA A 419 -21.80 -13.78 8.00
C ALA A 419 -21.80 -14.48 6.65
N TYR A 420 -21.06 -15.59 6.56
CA TYR A 420 -21.11 -16.43 5.38
C TYR A 420 -22.54 -16.89 5.13
N PRO A 421 -23.03 -16.82 3.88
CA PRO A 421 -24.37 -17.28 3.58
C PRO A 421 -24.46 -18.80 3.75
N PRO A 422 -25.69 -19.34 3.88
CA PRO A 422 -25.94 -20.77 3.88
C PRO A 422 -25.23 -21.48 2.71
N GLN A 423 -24.68 -22.67 2.96
CA GLN A 423 -23.83 -23.40 2.01
C GLN A 423 -24.46 -23.57 0.62
N ASN A 424 -25.78 -23.80 0.56
CA ASN A 424 -26.53 -23.93 -0.68
C ASN A 424 -26.59 -22.65 -1.51
N ILE A 425 -26.51 -21.48 -0.87
CA ILE A 425 -26.44 -20.17 -1.55
C ILE A 425 -24.99 -19.87 -1.93
N PHE A 426 -24.04 -20.10 -1.02
CA PHE A 426 -22.63 -19.80 -1.27
C PHE A 426 -22.05 -20.60 -2.46
N GLN A 427 -22.50 -21.84 -2.66
CA GLN A 427 -22.13 -22.66 -3.83
C GLN A 427 -22.61 -22.10 -5.17
N LEU A 428 -23.59 -21.20 -5.18
CA LEU A 428 -24.08 -20.53 -6.40
C LEU A 428 -23.22 -19.34 -6.81
N PHE A 429 -22.28 -18.91 -5.97
CA PHE A 429 -21.45 -17.74 -6.25
C PHE A 429 -20.48 -18.06 -7.38
N SER A 430 -20.33 -17.12 -8.30
CA SER A 430 -19.21 -17.12 -9.24
C SER A 430 -17.90 -16.85 -8.50
N LYS A 431 -16.76 -17.18 -9.11
CA LYS A 431 -15.44 -16.86 -8.52
C LYS A 431 -15.28 -15.36 -8.24
N GLU A 432 -15.78 -14.52 -9.14
CA GLU A 432 -15.77 -13.06 -8.99
C GLU A 432 -16.65 -12.60 -7.82
N GLN A 433 -17.82 -13.23 -7.62
CA GLN A 433 -18.70 -12.92 -6.50
C GLN A 433 -18.09 -13.32 -5.15
N VAL A 434 -17.37 -14.44 -5.08
CA VAL A 434 -16.61 -14.82 -3.87
C VAL A 434 -15.53 -13.78 -3.59
N GLU A 435 -14.75 -13.37 -4.59
CA GLU A 435 -13.72 -12.33 -4.41
C GLU A 435 -14.32 -10.98 -4.00
N LYS A 436 -15.46 -10.58 -4.57
CA LYS A 436 -16.20 -9.37 -4.21
C LYS A 436 -16.75 -9.45 -2.78
N PHE A 437 -17.26 -10.61 -2.36
CA PHE A 437 -17.71 -10.83 -0.98
C PHE A 437 -16.57 -10.73 0.04
N GLU A 438 -15.43 -11.38 -0.21
CA GLU A 438 -14.29 -11.30 0.73
C GLU A 438 -13.72 -9.88 0.82
N ARG A 439 -13.65 -9.13 -0.29
CA ARG A 439 -13.27 -7.71 -0.26
C ARG A 439 -14.25 -6.90 0.59
N TYR A 440 -15.55 -7.07 0.34
CA TYR A 440 -16.59 -6.42 1.14
C TYR A 440 -16.46 -6.75 2.62
N ARG A 441 -16.16 -8.01 2.98
CA ARG A 441 -15.92 -8.39 4.38
C ARG A 441 -14.73 -7.64 4.99
N SER A 442 -13.63 -7.55 4.26
CA SER A 442 -12.41 -6.87 4.73
C SER A 442 -12.57 -5.36 4.91
N GLU A 443 -13.48 -4.74 4.18
CA GLU A 443 -13.77 -3.30 4.28
C GLU A 443 -14.85 -3.03 5.33
N ARG A 444 -15.97 -3.77 5.29
CA ARG A 444 -17.14 -3.53 6.14
C ARG A 444 -16.91 -3.89 7.61
N VAL A 445 -15.90 -4.70 7.93
CA VAL A 445 -15.54 -4.99 9.33
C VAL A 445 -15.15 -3.72 10.11
N GLU A 446 -14.66 -2.67 9.42
CA GLU A 446 -14.30 -1.38 10.02
C GLU A 446 -15.48 -0.68 10.71
N VAL A 447 -16.73 -1.01 10.34
CA VAL A 447 -17.93 -0.53 11.03
C VAL A 447 -17.88 -0.84 12.53
N SER A 448 -17.28 -1.98 12.93
CA SER A 448 -17.10 -2.33 14.35
C SER A 448 -16.21 -1.33 15.07
N LEU A 449 -15.08 -0.97 14.45
CA LEU A 449 -14.14 0.00 14.99
C LEU A 449 -14.77 1.38 15.05
N ASN A 450 -15.47 1.79 13.99
CA ASN A 450 -16.18 3.06 13.93
C ASN A 450 -17.22 3.17 15.06
N ALA A 451 -18.00 2.11 15.31
CA ALA A 451 -18.95 2.08 16.42
C ALA A 451 -18.25 2.09 17.79
N PHE A 452 -17.15 1.36 17.95
CA PHE A 452 -16.38 1.33 19.19
C PHE A 452 -15.74 2.68 19.53
N GLU A 453 -15.22 3.43 18.55
CA GLU A 453 -14.62 4.75 18.79
C GLU A 453 -15.67 5.81 19.20
N ILE A 454 -16.90 5.69 18.71
CA ILE A 454 -18.00 6.62 19.00
C ILE A 454 -18.73 6.26 20.30
N VAL A 455 -19.06 4.98 20.51
CA VAL A 455 -19.80 4.45 21.66
C VAL A 455 -19.21 3.11 22.16
N PRO A 456 -18.05 3.12 22.84
CA PRO A 456 -17.30 1.90 23.18
C PRO A 456 -18.09 0.89 24.03
N SER A 457 -18.79 1.36 25.07
CA SER A 457 -19.53 0.50 25.99
C SER A 457 -20.70 -0.20 25.31
N ASP A 458 -21.45 0.55 24.50
CA ASP A 458 -22.66 0.06 23.85
C ASP A 458 -22.31 -0.88 22.69
N SER A 459 -21.24 -0.56 21.94
CA SER A 459 -20.68 -1.39 20.87
C SER A 459 -20.25 -2.77 21.40
N SER A 460 -19.41 -2.79 22.44
CA SER A 460 -18.97 -4.04 23.07
C SER A 460 -20.12 -4.83 23.68
N SER A 461 -21.05 -4.15 24.37
CA SER A 461 -22.21 -4.81 24.98
C SER A 461 -23.13 -5.46 23.95
N LEU A 462 -23.34 -4.79 22.80
CA LEU A 462 -24.11 -5.33 21.68
C LEU A 462 -23.46 -6.61 21.13
N LEU A 463 -22.16 -6.59 20.83
CA LEU A 463 -21.45 -7.75 20.28
C LEU A 463 -21.47 -8.93 21.24
N VAL A 464 -21.22 -8.71 22.54
CA VAL A 464 -21.27 -9.78 23.55
C VAL A 464 -22.67 -10.39 23.66
N LYS A 465 -23.71 -9.56 23.69
CA LYS A 465 -25.10 -10.04 23.73
C LYS A 465 -25.43 -10.92 22.52
N LEU A 466 -25.09 -10.44 21.33
CA LEU A 466 -25.38 -11.15 20.08
C LEU A 466 -24.52 -12.41 19.93
N LEU A 467 -23.32 -12.42 20.50
CA LEU A 467 -22.48 -13.63 20.58
C LEU A 467 -23.17 -14.71 21.42
N GLY A 468 -23.68 -14.33 22.60
CA GLY A 468 -24.45 -15.24 23.45
C GLY A 468 -25.70 -15.80 22.75
N GLU A 469 -26.41 -14.97 21.98
CA GLU A 469 -27.55 -15.40 21.15
C GLU A 469 -27.12 -16.37 20.05
N ALA A 470 -26.09 -16.04 19.26
CA ALA A 470 -25.60 -16.89 18.17
C ALA A 470 -25.11 -18.25 18.67
N ILE A 471 -24.44 -18.29 19.84
CA ILE A 471 -23.99 -19.54 20.45
C ILE A 471 -25.17 -20.36 20.99
N SER A 472 -26.19 -19.72 21.54
CA SER A 472 -27.41 -20.42 21.98
C SER A 472 -28.19 -21.01 20.81
N GLU A 473 -28.18 -20.33 19.66
CA GLU A 473 -28.80 -20.77 18.40
C GLU A 473 -27.96 -21.82 17.64
N ALA A 474 -26.72 -22.07 18.07
CA ALA A 474 -25.74 -22.87 17.34
C ALA A 474 -25.47 -22.39 15.90
N ASP A 475 -25.55 -21.07 15.67
CA ASP A 475 -25.30 -20.46 14.36
C ASP A 475 -23.80 -20.16 14.20
N ILE A 476 -23.11 -21.08 13.52
CA ILE A 476 -21.66 -21.01 13.25
C ILE A 476 -21.29 -19.75 12.46
N CYS A 477 -22.06 -19.40 11.43
CA CYS A 477 -21.70 -18.29 10.52
C CYS A 477 -21.90 -16.93 11.20
N LYS A 478 -22.97 -16.80 11.99
CA LYS A 478 -23.22 -15.59 12.79
C LYS A 478 -22.21 -15.44 13.92
N ALA A 479 -21.86 -16.52 14.61
CA ALA A 479 -20.82 -16.49 15.65
C ALA A 479 -19.45 -16.10 15.06
N GLU A 480 -19.09 -16.64 13.89
CA GLU A 480 -17.87 -16.28 13.17
C GLU A 480 -17.81 -14.79 12.82
N ALA A 481 -18.89 -14.23 12.27
CA ALA A 481 -18.95 -12.81 11.93
C ALA A 481 -18.80 -11.91 13.16
N ILE A 482 -19.38 -12.31 14.30
CA ILE A 482 -19.24 -11.57 15.56
C ILE A 482 -17.80 -11.64 16.08
N PHE A 483 -17.14 -12.81 15.99
CA PHE A 483 -15.71 -12.90 16.33
C PHE A 483 -14.85 -12.04 15.42
N TYR A 484 -15.15 -11.98 14.13
CA TYR A 484 -14.42 -11.14 13.18
C TYR A 484 -14.60 -9.64 13.50
N LEU A 485 -15.80 -9.22 13.90
CA LEU A 485 -16.07 -7.84 14.37
C LEU A 485 -15.40 -7.53 15.71
N LEU A 486 -15.31 -8.50 16.62
CA LEU A 486 -14.61 -8.37 17.90
C LEU A 486 -13.09 -8.32 17.69
N GLU A 487 -12.55 -9.13 16.78
CA GLU A 487 -11.12 -9.13 16.41
C GLU A 487 -10.70 -7.72 16.00
N ARG A 488 -11.55 -7.04 15.22
CA ARG A 488 -11.24 -5.69 14.72
C ARG A 488 -11.07 -4.64 15.83
N ILE A 489 -11.77 -4.77 16.95
CA ILE A 489 -11.70 -3.82 18.07
C ILE A 489 -10.72 -4.26 19.17
N ALA A 490 -10.21 -5.50 19.11
CA ALA A 490 -9.40 -6.10 20.17
C ALA A 490 -8.14 -5.29 20.50
N ASP A 491 -7.45 -4.73 19.49
CA ASP A 491 -6.23 -3.91 19.68
C ASP A 491 -6.52 -2.56 20.37
N TYR A 492 -7.78 -2.12 20.41
CA TYR A 492 -8.22 -0.86 21.03
C TYR A 492 -8.82 -1.07 22.43
N MET A 493 -9.04 -2.32 22.83
CA MET A 493 -9.46 -2.65 24.20
C MET A 493 -8.31 -2.43 25.18
N THR A 494 -8.67 -2.14 26.43
CA THR A 494 -7.72 -1.86 27.52
C THR A 494 -8.02 -2.71 28.74
N GLU A 495 -7.22 -2.55 29.81
CA GLU A 495 -7.48 -3.19 31.11
C GLU A 495 -8.88 -2.85 31.68
N ASN A 496 -9.48 -1.74 31.27
CA ASN A 496 -10.85 -1.36 31.69
C ASN A 496 -11.93 -2.28 31.11
N ASP A 497 -11.64 -2.98 30.01
CA ASP A 497 -12.58 -3.87 29.31
C ASP A 497 -12.51 -5.31 29.82
N ALA A 498 -11.78 -5.57 30.91
CA ALA A 498 -11.56 -6.91 31.47
C ALA A 498 -12.88 -7.68 31.76
N VAL A 499 -13.94 -6.98 32.16
CA VAL A 499 -15.27 -7.59 32.38
C VAL A 499 -15.86 -8.10 31.06
N THR A 500 -15.80 -7.28 30.01
CA THR A 500 -16.27 -7.64 28.66
C THR A 500 -15.47 -8.81 28.11
N ILE A 501 -14.14 -8.79 28.24
CA ILE A 501 -13.27 -9.89 27.80
C ILE A 501 -13.64 -11.19 28.52
N SER A 502 -13.91 -11.12 29.83
CA SER A 502 -14.34 -12.29 30.62
C SER A 502 -15.66 -12.87 30.10
N GLN A 503 -16.64 -12.01 29.78
CA GLN A 503 -17.93 -12.44 29.20
C GLN A 503 -17.75 -13.09 27.82
N ILE A 504 -16.88 -12.55 26.97
CA ILE A 504 -16.55 -13.15 25.66
C ILE A 504 -16.01 -14.57 25.87
N LEU A 505 -15.06 -14.76 26.78
CA LEU A 505 -14.45 -16.06 27.05
C LEU A 505 -15.42 -17.07 27.67
N GLU A 506 -16.32 -16.63 28.56
CA GLU A 506 -17.40 -17.47 29.10
C GLU A 506 -18.32 -18.00 27.98
N HIS A 507 -18.71 -17.14 27.04
CA HIS A 507 -19.45 -17.55 25.86
C HIS A 507 -18.65 -18.53 24.99
N CYS A 508 -17.37 -18.24 24.72
CA CYS A 508 -16.49 -19.10 23.93
C CYS A 508 -16.31 -20.51 24.51
N ALA A 509 -16.27 -20.65 25.84
CA ALA A 509 -16.13 -21.96 26.50
C ALA A 509 -17.24 -22.94 26.10
N SER A 510 -18.43 -22.43 25.76
CA SER A 510 -19.57 -23.24 25.31
C SER A 510 -19.30 -23.93 23.96
N LEU A 511 -18.41 -23.39 23.12
CA LEU A 511 -18.05 -23.96 21.82
C LEU A 511 -17.34 -25.32 21.94
N LEU A 512 -16.73 -25.62 23.10
CA LEU A 512 -16.14 -26.94 23.36
C LEU A 512 -17.17 -28.07 23.29
N SER A 513 -18.45 -27.77 23.54
CA SER A 513 -19.56 -28.74 23.46
C SER A 513 -20.04 -29.02 22.04
N TRP A 514 -19.64 -28.21 21.05
CA TRP A 514 -20.14 -28.33 19.68
C TRP A 514 -19.48 -29.45 18.87
N HIS A 515 -18.37 -30.02 19.37
CA HIS A 515 -17.65 -31.11 18.72
C HIS A 515 -17.35 -30.86 17.23
N LEU A 516 -16.84 -29.67 16.92
CA LEU A 516 -16.59 -29.24 15.54
C LEU A 516 -15.56 -30.12 14.81
N THR A 517 -15.84 -30.41 13.55
CA THR A 517 -15.03 -31.25 12.65
C THR A 517 -14.93 -30.63 11.25
N ASP A 518 -14.03 -31.15 10.42
CA ASP A 518 -13.72 -30.63 9.08
C ASP A 518 -14.88 -30.63 8.09
N ASP A 519 -15.85 -31.51 8.28
CA ASP A 519 -17.04 -31.67 7.44
C ASP A 519 -18.12 -30.62 7.73
N ILE A 520 -18.02 -29.89 8.84
CA ILE A 520 -19.01 -28.89 9.24
C ILE A 520 -18.73 -27.56 8.51
N TYR A 521 -19.71 -27.11 7.72
CA TYR A 521 -19.64 -25.84 7.01
C TYR A 521 -19.42 -24.66 7.96
N GLY A 522 -18.43 -23.82 7.64
CA GLY A 522 -18.07 -22.63 8.43
C GLY A 522 -17.15 -22.90 9.62
N ALA A 523 -16.87 -24.16 9.98
CA ALA A 523 -16.03 -24.48 11.14
C ALA A 523 -14.58 -23.97 11.00
N SER A 524 -14.04 -24.01 9.77
CA SER A 524 -12.70 -23.48 9.47
C SER A 524 -12.64 -21.96 9.66
N GLN A 525 -13.63 -21.24 9.11
CA GLN A 525 -13.75 -19.78 9.22
C GLN A 525 -13.96 -19.35 10.67
N LEU A 526 -14.85 -20.03 11.39
CA LEU A 526 -15.09 -19.81 12.82
C LEU A 526 -13.79 -19.95 13.62
N GLY A 527 -13.05 -21.03 13.38
CA GLY A 527 -11.76 -21.27 14.02
C GLY A 527 -10.77 -20.15 13.74
N LYS A 528 -10.66 -19.71 12.49
CA LYS A 528 -9.74 -18.64 12.10
C LYS A 528 -10.03 -17.33 12.84
N SER A 529 -11.27 -16.85 12.78
CA SER A 529 -11.69 -15.59 13.40
C SER A 529 -11.59 -15.65 14.94
N LEU A 530 -11.93 -16.79 15.55
CA LEU A 530 -11.77 -17.00 16.99
C LEU A 530 -10.30 -16.98 17.43
N MET A 531 -9.42 -17.69 16.71
CA MET A 531 -8.00 -17.76 17.06
C MET A 531 -7.31 -16.41 16.88
N ASN A 532 -7.67 -15.64 15.85
CA ASN A 532 -7.15 -14.29 15.66
C ASN A 532 -7.61 -13.32 16.77
N LEU A 533 -8.88 -13.40 17.18
CA LEU A 533 -9.39 -12.65 18.33
C LEU A 533 -8.59 -12.95 19.59
N PHE A 534 -8.38 -14.24 19.90
CA PHE A 534 -7.59 -14.65 21.06
C PHE A 534 -6.14 -14.19 20.97
N TYR A 535 -5.54 -14.22 19.78
CA TYR A 535 -4.19 -13.73 19.59
C TYR A 535 -4.09 -12.22 19.88
N SER A 536 -5.05 -11.44 19.40
CA SER A 536 -5.10 -9.98 19.59
C SER A 536 -5.33 -9.61 21.06
N LEU A 537 -6.23 -10.32 21.74
CA LEU A 537 -6.50 -10.13 23.18
C LEU A 537 -5.42 -10.73 24.11
N SER A 538 -4.44 -11.48 23.59
CA SER A 538 -3.47 -12.22 24.41
C SER A 538 -2.76 -11.36 25.44
N HIS A 539 -2.40 -10.12 25.10
CA HIS A 539 -1.68 -9.23 26.00
C HIS A 539 -2.51 -8.82 27.22
N LEU A 540 -3.83 -8.65 27.08
CA LEU A 540 -4.75 -8.32 28.18
C LEU A 540 -5.11 -9.55 29.00
N ILE A 541 -5.29 -10.70 28.34
CA ILE A 541 -5.62 -11.98 28.98
C ILE A 541 -4.46 -12.44 29.87
N CYS A 542 -3.21 -12.40 29.37
CA CYS A 542 -2.04 -12.86 30.11
C CYS A 542 -1.70 -12.00 31.34
N THR A 543 -2.11 -10.73 31.36
CA THR A 543 -1.86 -9.82 32.50
C THR A 543 -3.04 -9.70 33.47
N GLY A 544 -4.18 -10.32 33.15
CA GLY A 544 -5.40 -10.23 33.94
C GLY A 544 -5.34 -10.96 35.28
N THR A 545 -6.23 -10.60 36.21
CA THR A 545 -6.30 -11.25 37.54
C THR A 545 -6.74 -12.71 37.50
N GLU A 546 -7.48 -13.11 36.46
CA GLU A 546 -7.98 -14.48 36.23
C GLU A 546 -7.26 -15.17 35.06
N ALA A 547 -6.03 -14.75 34.74
CA ALA A 547 -5.25 -15.21 33.58
C ALA A 547 -5.19 -16.75 33.48
N ASP A 548 -4.89 -17.47 34.57
CA ASP A 548 -4.80 -18.94 34.54
C ASP A 548 -6.06 -19.63 34.00
N LYS A 549 -7.25 -19.17 34.42
CA LYS A 549 -8.53 -19.75 33.96
C LYS A 549 -8.82 -19.37 32.51
N GLN A 550 -8.58 -18.11 32.15
CA GLN A 550 -8.86 -17.56 30.83
C GLN A 550 -7.94 -18.16 29.76
N GLU A 551 -6.64 -18.29 30.06
CA GLU A 551 -5.66 -18.94 29.20
C GLU A 551 -5.98 -20.43 29.02
N THR A 552 -6.45 -21.11 30.08
CA THR A 552 -6.90 -22.51 29.98
C THR A 552 -8.01 -22.66 28.94
N VAL A 553 -9.04 -21.81 28.96
CA VAL A 553 -10.12 -21.83 27.97
C VAL A 553 -9.59 -21.58 26.56
N CYS A 554 -8.70 -20.59 26.38
CA CYS A 554 -8.10 -20.28 25.08
C CYS A 554 -7.27 -21.44 24.52
N MET A 555 -6.47 -22.10 25.37
CA MET A 555 -5.66 -23.26 24.98
C MET A 555 -6.54 -24.47 24.64
N GLU A 556 -7.58 -24.75 25.42
CA GLU A 556 -8.50 -25.87 25.15
C GLU A 556 -9.25 -25.70 23.83
N LEU A 557 -9.75 -24.49 23.55
CA LEU A 557 -10.37 -24.17 22.27
C LEU A 557 -9.37 -24.29 21.12
N SER A 558 -8.16 -23.76 21.29
CA SER A 558 -7.12 -23.89 20.26
C SER A 558 -6.82 -25.36 19.96
N LEU A 559 -6.73 -26.22 20.98
CA LEU A 559 -6.58 -27.66 20.80
C LEU A 559 -7.76 -28.27 20.02
N ALA A 560 -9.00 -27.83 20.25
CA ALA A 560 -10.17 -28.32 19.51
C ALA A 560 -10.06 -28.02 18.01
N PHE A 561 -9.53 -26.86 17.63
CA PHE A 561 -9.41 -26.42 16.23
C PHE A 561 -8.13 -26.86 15.51
N ILE A 562 -7.09 -27.40 16.18
CA ILE A 562 -5.86 -27.90 15.52
C ILE A 562 -6.16 -28.88 14.38
N ASN A 563 -7.15 -29.75 14.55
CA ASN A 563 -7.48 -30.78 13.57
C ASN A 563 -8.38 -30.27 12.44
N ILE A 564 -8.83 -29.01 12.50
CA ILE A 564 -9.69 -28.42 11.48
C ILE A 564 -8.83 -27.76 10.39
N THR A 565 -8.91 -28.30 9.17
CA THR A 565 -8.21 -27.84 7.99
C THR A 565 -8.60 -26.40 7.67
N GLY A 566 -7.59 -25.53 7.53
CA GLY A 566 -7.75 -24.10 7.22
C GLY A 566 -7.74 -23.16 8.44
N SER A 567 -7.88 -23.67 9.67
CA SER A 567 -7.67 -22.91 10.92
C SER A 567 -6.52 -23.44 11.79
N THR A 568 -5.90 -24.56 11.40
CA THR A 568 -4.78 -25.17 12.12
C THR A 568 -3.61 -24.22 12.34
N GLU A 569 -3.28 -23.37 11.36
CA GLU A 569 -2.14 -22.47 11.47
C GLU A 569 -2.38 -21.42 12.57
N GLU A 570 -3.56 -20.81 12.57
CA GLU A 570 -4.00 -19.83 13.56
C GLU A 570 -4.12 -20.46 14.95
N ALA A 571 -4.66 -21.68 15.05
CA ALA A 571 -4.74 -22.41 16.31
C ALA A 571 -3.34 -22.69 16.91
N LEU A 572 -2.38 -23.10 16.09
CA LEU A 572 -1.00 -23.34 16.54
C LEU A 572 -0.28 -22.03 16.91
N LYS A 573 -0.48 -20.93 16.16
CA LYS A 573 0.07 -19.61 16.52
C LYS A 573 -0.49 -19.11 17.84
N ASN A 574 -1.78 -19.32 18.08
CA ASN A 574 -2.43 -18.92 19.31
C ASN A 574 -1.88 -19.73 20.50
N LEU A 575 -1.75 -21.04 20.37
CA LEU A 575 -1.09 -21.88 21.38
C LEU A 575 0.35 -21.44 21.63
N GLU A 576 1.13 -21.22 20.57
CA GLU A 576 2.51 -20.75 20.69
C GLU A 576 2.58 -19.48 21.54
N LYS A 577 1.70 -18.50 21.27
CA LYS A 577 1.64 -17.24 22.01
C LYS A 577 1.32 -17.41 23.50
N TYR A 578 0.30 -18.21 23.82
CA TYR A 578 -0.13 -18.42 25.20
C TYR A 578 0.84 -19.29 26.00
N VAL A 579 1.53 -20.22 25.35
CA VAL A 579 2.55 -21.04 26.04
C VAL A 579 3.84 -20.23 26.22
N GLU A 580 4.21 -19.40 25.24
CA GLU A 580 5.40 -18.54 25.32
C GLU A 580 5.33 -17.54 26.49
N SER A 581 4.16 -16.98 26.81
CA SER A 581 4.01 -15.99 27.87
C SER A 581 4.07 -16.56 29.30
N ARG A 582 4.03 -17.89 29.48
CA ARG A 582 3.91 -18.53 30.79
C ARG A 582 5.24 -18.71 31.50
N THR A 583 5.17 -18.60 32.83
CA THR A 583 6.26 -18.96 33.75
C THR A 583 5.93 -20.15 34.64
N SER A 584 4.68 -20.60 34.67
CA SER A 584 4.19 -21.69 35.53
C SER A 584 3.30 -22.67 34.74
N HIS A 585 3.35 -23.93 35.15
CA HIS A 585 2.64 -25.04 34.52
C HIS A 585 1.12 -24.97 34.77
N LEU A 586 0.35 -25.41 33.79
CA LEU A 586 -1.11 -25.57 33.83
C LEU A 586 -1.48 -26.98 33.36
N ASP A 587 -2.54 -27.58 33.91
CA ASP A 587 -2.99 -28.94 33.56
C ASP A 587 -3.27 -29.12 32.05
N VAL A 588 -3.74 -28.06 31.38
CA VAL A 588 -3.99 -28.09 29.92
C VAL A 588 -2.71 -28.27 29.11
N MET A 589 -1.55 -27.86 29.64
CA MET A 589 -0.26 -27.98 28.93
C MET A 589 0.14 -29.42 28.67
N ASP A 590 -0.23 -30.36 29.56
CA ASP A 590 0.02 -31.79 29.33
C ASP A 590 -0.75 -32.29 28.10
N ARG A 591 -1.98 -31.77 27.90
CA ARG A 591 -2.77 -32.04 26.69
C ARG A 591 -2.16 -31.37 25.46
N VAL A 592 -1.60 -30.16 25.59
CA VAL A 592 -0.88 -29.47 24.50
C VAL A 592 0.33 -30.28 24.07
N ILE A 593 1.15 -30.73 25.03
CA ILE A 593 2.32 -31.58 24.81
C ILE A 593 1.93 -32.83 24.02
N GLN A 594 0.94 -33.59 24.51
CA GLN A 594 0.50 -34.82 23.87
C GLN A 594 -0.01 -34.56 22.43
N LYS A 595 -0.92 -33.60 22.25
CA LYS A 595 -1.57 -33.36 20.96
C LYS A 595 -0.59 -32.79 19.93
N CYS A 596 0.33 -31.92 20.34
CA CYS A 596 1.36 -31.36 19.47
C CYS A 596 2.43 -32.41 19.10
N TYR A 597 2.79 -33.30 20.03
CA TYR A 597 3.68 -34.42 19.75
C TYR A 597 3.08 -35.39 18.72
N ASP A 598 1.80 -35.74 18.87
CA ASP A 598 1.09 -36.60 17.92
C ASP A 598 1.00 -35.93 16.53
N TYR A 599 0.65 -34.63 16.49
CA TYR A 599 0.61 -33.87 15.24
C TYR A 599 1.99 -33.76 14.57
N PHE A 600 3.05 -33.55 15.34
CA PHE A 600 4.42 -33.48 14.83
C PHE A 600 4.89 -34.81 14.23
N ASN A 601 4.47 -35.94 14.80
CA ASN A 601 4.88 -37.27 14.31
C ASN A 601 4.06 -37.80 13.14
N ASP A 602 2.94 -37.15 12.79
CA ASP A 602 2.13 -37.53 11.63
C ASP A 602 2.75 -37.03 10.31
N ASP A 603 3.26 -37.97 9.51
CA ASP A 603 3.89 -37.67 8.22
C ASP A 603 2.90 -37.22 7.12
N GLN A 604 1.60 -37.35 7.34
CA GLN A 604 0.58 -36.83 6.41
C GLN A 604 0.34 -35.32 6.59
N LYS A 605 0.80 -34.73 7.69
CA LYS A 605 0.59 -33.30 7.97
C LYS A 605 1.63 -32.41 7.27
N PRO A 606 1.27 -31.18 6.89
CA PRO A 606 2.21 -30.25 6.25
C PRO A 606 3.43 -29.96 7.14
N ARG A 607 4.65 -30.11 6.57
CA ARG A 607 5.93 -29.90 7.28
C ARG A 607 5.99 -28.58 8.05
N ARG A 608 5.50 -27.49 7.46
CA ARG A 608 5.42 -26.17 8.09
C ARG A 608 4.60 -26.18 9.40
N LEU A 609 3.44 -26.84 9.39
CA LEU A 609 2.57 -26.93 10.56
C LEU A 609 3.12 -27.88 11.63
N ARG A 610 3.80 -28.96 11.21
CA ARG A 610 4.53 -29.86 12.13
C ARG A 610 5.59 -29.09 12.93
N ILE A 611 6.31 -28.17 12.28
CA ILE A 611 7.27 -27.28 12.98
C ILE A 611 6.58 -26.31 13.94
N CYS A 612 5.40 -25.77 13.61
CA CYS A 612 4.62 -24.96 14.55
C CYS A 612 4.18 -25.77 15.78
N ALA A 613 3.70 -27.00 15.60
CA ALA A 613 3.35 -27.90 16.68
C ALA A 613 4.57 -28.24 17.56
N LEU A 614 5.74 -28.48 16.95
CA LEU A 614 6.99 -28.68 17.67
C LEU A 614 7.37 -27.46 18.53
N ARG A 615 7.14 -26.24 18.05
CA ARG A 615 7.39 -25.02 18.84
C ARG A 615 6.48 -24.94 20.06
N CYS A 616 5.19 -25.22 19.91
CA CYS A 616 4.25 -25.30 21.03
C CYS A 616 4.70 -26.35 22.07
N LEU A 617 5.08 -27.55 21.58
CA LEU A 617 5.62 -28.63 22.40
C LEU A 617 6.88 -28.21 23.16
N GLY A 618 7.85 -27.60 22.48
CA GLY A 618 9.11 -27.17 23.07
C GLY A 618 8.93 -26.10 24.15
N LEU A 619 8.07 -25.11 23.90
CA LEU A 619 7.72 -24.07 24.87
C LEU A 619 6.96 -24.65 26.07
N SER A 620 6.04 -25.59 25.85
CA SER A 620 5.30 -26.22 26.96
C SER A 620 6.22 -27.03 27.85
N LEU A 621 7.17 -27.77 27.25
CA LEU A 621 8.18 -28.51 28.00
C LEU A 621 9.10 -27.59 28.81
N ALA A 622 9.42 -26.39 28.32
CA ALA A 622 10.35 -25.47 28.99
C ALA A 622 9.92 -25.04 30.39
N VAL A 623 8.64 -25.21 30.75
CA VAL A 623 8.07 -24.85 32.07
C VAL A 623 8.15 -26.01 33.09
N HIS A 624 8.50 -27.24 32.65
CA HIS A 624 8.61 -28.42 33.52
C HIS A 624 10.00 -28.56 34.19
N GLU A 625 10.09 -29.47 35.16
CA GLU A 625 11.35 -29.82 35.82
C GLU A 625 12.42 -30.35 34.83
N SER A 626 13.66 -29.91 35.05
CA SER A 626 14.82 -30.15 34.17
C SER A 626 15.02 -31.61 33.74
N ASP A 627 14.82 -32.57 34.64
CA ASP A 627 15.02 -34.00 34.37
C ASP A 627 13.95 -34.58 33.42
N TYR A 628 12.72 -34.06 33.51
CA TYR A 628 11.64 -34.41 32.59
C TYR A 628 11.91 -33.80 31.22
N VAL A 629 12.33 -32.54 31.17
CA VAL A 629 12.68 -31.84 29.92
C VAL A 629 13.80 -32.57 29.18
N LEU A 630 14.88 -32.95 29.85
CA LEU A 630 15.99 -33.67 29.23
C LEU A 630 15.56 -35.01 28.64
N LYS A 631 14.72 -35.79 29.34
CA LYS A 631 14.21 -37.08 28.84
C LYS A 631 13.29 -36.90 27.64
N SER A 632 12.42 -35.90 27.66
CA SER A 632 11.48 -35.60 26.57
C SER A 632 12.20 -35.01 25.36
N LEU A 633 13.23 -34.18 25.55
CA LEU A 633 14.06 -33.68 24.46
C LEU A 633 14.88 -34.80 23.83
N ASP A 634 15.44 -35.71 24.62
CA ASP A 634 16.23 -36.84 24.11
C ASP A 634 15.38 -37.78 23.24
N SER A 635 14.13 -38.04 23.63
CA SER A 635 13.21 -38.86 22.85
C SER A 635 12.85 -38.23 21.49
N ILE A 636 12.77 -36.91 21.42
CA ILE A 636 12.49 -36.16 20.17
C ILE A 636 13.77 -36.04 19.32
N LEU A 637 14.92 -35.73 19.92
CA LEU A 637 16.16 -35.40 19.21
C LEU A 637 16.93 -36.62 18.70
N THR A 638 17.00 -37.70 19.48
CA THR A 638 17.81 -38.88 19.13
C THR A 638 17.43 -39.50 17.77
N PRO A 639 16.14 -39.68 17.43
CA PRO A 639 15.74 -40.15 16.10
C PRO A 639 16.16 -39.21 14.97
N ARG A 640 16.07 -37.90 15.19
CA ARG A 640 16.33 -36.84 14.19
C ARG A 640 17.82 -36.70 13.88
N LEU A 641 18.66 -36.76 14.92
CA LEU A 641 20.12 -36.79 14.77
C LEU A 641 20.59 -38.03 14.00
N LYS A 642 19.95 -39.19 14.21
CA LYS A 642 20.23 -40.41 13.43
C LYS A 642 19.84 -40.25 11.96
N ILE A 643 18.70 -39.62 11.65
CA ILE A 643 18.29 -39.33 10.27
C ILE A 643 19.31 -38.40 9.61
N LEU A 644 19.69 -37.31 10.25
CA LEU A 644 20.70 -36.38 9.73
C LEU A 644 22.06 -37.05 9.52
N GLN A 645 22.45 -37.98 10.41
CA GLN A 645 23.68 -38.75 10.23
C GLN A 645 23.60 -39.66 9.00
N LEU A 646 22.49 -40.39 8.82
CA LEU A 646 22.27 -41.23 7.63
C LEU A 646 22.27 -40.39 6.34
N LEU A 647 21.65 -39.21 6.35
CA LEU A 647 21.65 -38.28 5.24
C LEU A 647 23.05 -37.74 4.93
N ALA A 648 23.85 -37.44 5.95
CA ALA A 648 25.25 -37.01 5.81
C ALA A 648 26.14 -38.12 5.22
N GLU A 649 25.79 -39.39 5.46
CA GLU A 649 26.44 -40.58 4.91
C GLU A 649 25.90 -40.97 3.50
N GLY A 650 24.92 -40.23 2.96
CA GLY A 650 24.36 -40.45 1.63
C GLY A 650 23.28 -41.54 1.56
N CYS A 651 22.73 -41.96 2.70
CA CYS A 651 21.72 -43.00 2.82
C CYS A 651 20.32 -42.41 3.11
N LEU A 652 19.29 -42.89 2.39
CA LEU A 652 17.89 -42.50 2.60
C LEU A 652 17.14 -43.47 3.52
N PRO A 653 16.21 -42.98 4.36
CA PRO A 653 15.17 -43.79 5.01
C PRO A 653 14.06 -44.28 4.07
N THR A 654 13.84 -43.64 2.90
CA THR A 654 12.71 -43.89 1.99
C THR A 654 13.14 -44.14 0.52
N SER A 655 12.29 -44.84 -0.24
CA SER A 655 12.58 -45.49 -1.52
C SER A 655 12.75 -44.56 -2.75
N SER A 656 12.62 -43.24 -2.61
CA SER A 656 12.77 -42.28 -3.71
C SER A 656 14.22 -41.78 -3.84
N GLN A 657 14.97 -42.39 -4.75
CA GLN A 657 16.40 -42.13 -4.99
C GLN A 657 16.65 -40.86 -5.83
N SER A 658 16.19 -39.70 -5.37
CA SER A 658 16.54 -38.41 -6.01
C SER A 658 17.34 -37.53 -5.06
N THR A 659 18.32 -36.78 -5.59
CA THR A 659 19.09 -35.78 -4.81
C THR A 659 18.20 -34.67 -4.25
N LYS A 660 17.08 -34.35 -4.91
CA LYS A 660 16.13 -33.33 -4.46
C LYS A 660 15.34 -33.76 -3.22
N SER A 661 14.92 -35.03 -3.14
CA SER A 661 14.23 -35.57 -1.95
C SER A 661 15.16 -35.66 -0.73
N LEU A 662 16.45 -35.89 -0.93
CA LEU A 662 17.49 -35.84 0.11
C LEU A 662 17.65 -34.44 0.72
N GLU A 663 17.75 -33.41 -0.14
CA GLU A 663 17.88 -32.02 0.30
C GLU A 663 16.64 -31.54 1.06
N GLU A 664 15.43 -31.86 0.56
CA GLU A 664 14.17 -31.49 1.21
C GLU A 664 14.03 -32.12 2.61
N GLU A 665 14.46 -33.37 2.79
CA GLU A 665 14.46 -34.03 4.10
C GLU A 665 15.48 -33.41 5.07
N CYS A 666 16.68 -33.11 4.58
CA CYS A 666 17.70 -32.46 5.39
C CYS A 666 17.27 -31.05 5.84
N ILE A 667 16.60 -30.29 4.97
CA ILE A 667 16.05 -28.97 5.31
C ILE A 667 15.02 -29.08 6.43
N PHE A 668 14.10 -30.04 6.34
CA PHE A 668 13.08 -30.25 7.37
C PHE A 668 13.70 -30.58 8.73
N GLU A 669 14.64 -31.50 8.76
CA GLU A 669 15.33 -31.92 10.00
C GLU A 669 16.17 -30.80 10.63
N LEU A 670 16.80 -29.95 9.81
CA LEU A 670 17.50 -28.75 10.29
C LEU A 670 16.52 -27.72 10.88
N ASP A 671 15.35 -27.54 10.26
CA ASP A 671 14.30 -26.65 10.79
C ASP A 671 13.72 -27.17 12.12
N VAL A 672 13.60 -28.49 12.29
CA VAL A 672 13.24 -29.14 13.56
C VAL A 672 14.26 -28.80 14.65
N LEU A 673 15.56 -28.98 14.36
CA LEU A 673 16.63 -28.65 15.31
C LEU A 673 16.63 -27.16 15.68
N SER A 674 16.58 -26.28 14.69
CA SER A 674 16.59 -24.82 14.90
C SER A 674 15.41 -24.38 15.77
N SER A 675 14.22 -24.89 15.47
CA SER A 675 12.99 -24.54 16.19
C SER A 675 13.01 -25.03 17.64
N LEU A 676 13.42 -26.28 17.87
CA LEU A 676 13.48 -26.84 19.23
C LEU A 676 14.52 -26.10 20.08
N ILE A 677 15.70 -25.81 19.53
CA ILE A 677 16.72 -25.01 20.21
C ILE A 677 16.18 -23.60 20.53
N GLY A 678 15.49 -22.98 19.57
CA GLY A 678 14.88 -21.66 19.75
C GLY A 678 13.83 -21.59 20.87
N THR A 679 13.07 -22.68 21.07
CA THR A 679 12.00 -22.75 22.09
C THR A 679 12.49 -22.84 23.53
N GLN A 680 13.75 -23.23 23.75
CA GLN A 680 14.33 -23.34 25.10
C GLN A 680 14.85 -21.98 25.64
N LYS A 681 14.49 -20.88 24.98
CA LYS A 681 14.89 -19.53 25.35
C LYS A 681 14.15 -19.08 26.61
N ILE A 682 14.87 -18.89 27.70
CA ILE A 682 14.29 -18.32 28.93
C ILE A 682 14.07 -16.81 28.73
N GLN A 683 12.84 -16.34 28.95
CA GLN A 683 12.52 -14.92 28.94
C GLN A 683 13.27 -14.15 30.04
N ALA A 684 13.96 -13.09 29.65
CA ALA A 684 14.61 -12.15 30.55
C ALA A 684 13.61 -11.07 31.01
N ASN A 685 12.60 -11.46 31.81
CA ASN A 685 11.76 -10.49 32.51
C ASN A 685 12.26 -10.27 33.95
N SER A 686 12.25 -8.99 34.33
CA SER A 686 12.94 -8.40 35.46
C SER A 686 12.27 -8.67 36.81
N SER A 687 12.80 -9.63 37.57
CA SER A 687 12.98 -9.59 39.03
C SER A 687 13.61 -10.91 39.45
N VAL A 688 14.92 -10.90 39.67
CA VAL A 688 15.70 -12.14 39.86
C VAL A 688 15.52 -12.64 41.30
N ASN A 689 14.74 -13.71 41.48
CA ASN A 689 14.78 -14.53 42.69
C ASN A 689 15.88 -15.60 42.58
N GLU A 690 16.52 -15.96 43.69
CA GLU A 690 17.65 -16.92 43.75
C GLU A 690 17.31 -18.35 43.26
N SER A 691 16.04 -18.76 43.33
CA SER A 691 15.56 -20.04 42.78
C SER A 691 15.56 -20.07 41.24
N GLN A 692 15.13 -18.96 40.61
CA GLN A 692 15.10 -18.83 39.14
C GLN A 692 16.50 -18.79 38.51
N LEU A 693 17.54 -18.40 39.28
CA LEU A 693 18.93 -18.43 38.85
C LEU A 693 19.46 -19.86 38.68
N LYS A 694 19.02 -20.81 39.51
CA LYS A 694 19.43 -22.22 39.42
C LYS A 694 18.76 -22.94 38.24
N GLU A 695 17.48 -22.70 38.02
CA GLU A 695 16.74 -23.21 36.85
C GLU A 695 17.28 -22.61 35.54
N LYS A 696 17.61 -21.31 35.53
CA LYS A 696 18.28 -20.63 34.40
C LYS A 696 19.59 -21.29 33.95
N ASN A 697 20.37 -21.83 34.89
CA ASN A 697 21.65 -22.48 34.59
C ASN A 697 21.47 -23.92 34.08
N LEU A 698 20.33 -24.57 34.35
CA LEU A 698 20.08 -25.97 33.98
C LEU A 698 19.52 -26.13 32.56
N SER A 699 18.61 -25.27 32.11
CA SER A 699 18.11 -25.33 30.72
C SER A 699 19.18 -24.87 29.70
N LYS A 700 20.00 -23.87 30.06
CA LYS A 700 21.21 -23.49 29.30
C LYS A 700 22.13 -24.70 29.07
N ARG A 701 22.26 -25.58 30.07
CA ARG A 701 23.06 -26.80 29.99
C ARG A 701 22.48 -27.84 29.02
N ALA A 702 21.16 -27.99 28.95
CA ALA A 702 20.49 -28.88 28.01
C ALA A 702 20.73 -28.47 26.55
N VAL A 703 20.52 -27.19 26.23
CA VAL A 703 20.76 -26.64 24.89
C VAL A 703 22.23 -26.72 24.51
N HIS A 704 23.12 -26.39 25.45
CA HIS A 704 24.56 -26.49 25.23
C HIS A 704 24.99 -27.94 24.90
N ILE A 705 24.44 -28.95 25.58
CA ILE A 705 24.74 -30.36 25.29
C ILE A 705 24.25 -30.75 23.89
N VAL A 706 23.02 -30.38 23.51
CA VAL A 706 22.44 -30.70 22.20
C VAL A 706 23.23 -30.03 21.07
N LEU A 707 23.59 -28.75 21.23
CA LEU A 707 24.38 -28.01 20.26
C LEU A 707 25.80 -28.58 20.14
N TRP A 708 26.44 -28.93 21.26
CA TRP A 708 27.76 -29.55 21.26
C TRP A 708 27.76 -30.92 20.55
N GLN A 709 26.73 -31.75 20.80
CA GLN A 709 26.59 -33.07 20.17
C GLN A 709 26.27 -32.99 18.67
N SER A 710 25.52 -31.98 18.24
CA SER A 710 25.15 -31.79 16.83
C SER A 710 26.23 -31.08 16.00
N MET A 711 27.15 -30.33 16.63
CA MET A 711 28.18 -29.54 15.93
C MET A 711 29.04 -30.36 14.93
N PRO A 712 29.56 -31.57 15.27
CA PRO A 712 30.32 -32.37 14.31
C PRO A 712 29.50 -32.79 13.08
N LEU A 713 28.21 -33.08 13.27
CA LEU A 713 27.29 -33.45 12.18
C LEU A 713 27.00 -32.24 11.29
N LEU A 714 26.76 -31.05 11.86
CA LEU A 714 26.55 -29.82 11.11
C LEU A 714 27.77 -29.45 10.25
N LEU A 715 28.98 -29.61 10.80
CA LEU A 715 30.23 -29.40 10.05
C LEU A 715 30.39 -30.41 8.90
N ASN A 716 29.99 -31.67 9.09
CA ASN A 716 30.03 -32.68 8.05
C ASN A 716 29.03 -32.36 6.92
N LEU A 717 27.80 -31.97 7.27
CA LEU A 717 26.77 -31.56 6.31
C LEU A 717 27.22 -30.32 5.51
N LEU A 718 27.80 -29.32 6.17
CA LEU A 718 28.34 -28.12 5.52
C LEU A 718 29.41 -28.45 4.48
N ARG A 719 30.27 -29.43 4.76
CA ARG A 719 31.31 -29.90 3.83
C ARG A 719 30.70 -30.64 2.63
N ASN A 720 29.74 -31.53 2.89
CA ASN A 720 29.13 -32.38 1.86
C ASN A 720 28.20 -31.59 0.93
N PHE A 721 27.53 -30.54 1.43
CA PHE A 721 26.52 -29.77 0.70
C PHE A 721 26.91 -28.31 0.48
N SER A 722 28.22 -28.02 0.39
CA SER A 722 28.73 -26.66 0.23
C SER A 722 28.28 -25.91 -1.03
N SER A 723 27.66 -26.59 -2.00
CA SER A 723 27.07 -26.00 -3.21
C SER A 723 25.63 -25.52 -3.03
N SER A 724 24.91 -25.99 -2.00
CA SER A 724 23.49 -25.64 -1.78
C SER A 724 23.38 -24.42 -0.87
N GLU A 725 22.97 -23.29 -1.43
CA GLU A 725 22.79 -22.04 -0.67
C GLU A 725 21.72 -22.18 0.43
N ILE A 726 20.60 -22.82 0.11
CA ILE A 726 19.48 -23.05 1.05
C ILE A 726 19.93 -23.90 2.24
N LEU A 727 20.67 -24.99 2.00
CA LEU A 727 21.10 -25.86 3.10
C LEU A 727 22.13 -25.16 3.99
N VAL A 728 23.06 -24.41 3.40
CA VAL A 728 24.05 -23.62 4.17
C VAL A 728 23.34 -22.57 5.03
N GLU A 729 22.31 -21.90 4.51
CA GLU A 729 21.49 -20.97 5.29
C GLU A 729 20.81 -21.67 6.47
N LYS A 730 20.19 -22.83 6.26
CA LYS A 730 19.54 -23.61 7.32
C LYS A 730 20.51 -24.10 8.41
N ILE A 731 21.71 -24.52 8.03
CA ILE A 731 22.77 -24.87 9.00
C ILE A 731 23.18 -23.64 9.81
N CYS A 732 23.38 -22.49 9.16
CA CYS A 732 23.68 -21.24 9.85
C CYS A 732 22.54 -20.79 10.77
N ASP A 733 21.27 -21.05 10.42
CA ASP A 733 20.13 -20.77 11.28
C ASP A 733 20.11 -21.62 12.54
N VAL A 734 20.42 -22.93 12.45
CA VAL A 734 20.56 -23.81 13.64
C VAL A 734 21.65 -23.26 14.58
N LEU A 735 22.82 -22.91 14.02
CA LEU A 735 23.93 -22.34 14.79
C LEU A 735 23.55 -21.00 15.41
N ARG A 736 22.86 -20.13 14.67
CA ARG A 736 22.39 -18.84 15.18
C ARG A 736 21.38 -19.00 16.32
N SER A 737 20.42 -19.91 16.19
CA SER A 737 19.46 -20.25 17.25
C SER A 737 20.17 -20.78 18.50
N GLY A 738 21.16 -21.66 18.30
CA GLY A 738 22.00 -22.20 19.38
C GLY A 738 22.79 -21.12 20.12
N LEU A 739 23.46 -20.23 19.38
CA LEU A 739 24.23 -19.14 19.96
C LEU A 739 23.36 -18.20 20.81
N VAL A 740 22.17 -17.83 20.30
CA VAL A 740 21.23 -16.94 21.00
C VAL A 740 20.65 -17.58 22.26
N ALA A 741 20.49 -18.92 22.28
CA ALA A 741 19.98 -19.65 23.44
C ALA A 741 21.03 -19.80 24.56
N VAL A 742 22.31 -19.98 24.21
CA VAL A 742 23.39 -20.23 25.18
C VAL A 742 23.90 -18.94 25.85
N GLN A 743 23.98 -17.82 25.13
CA GLN A 743 24.48 -16.50 25.58
C GLN A 743 25.80 -16.55 26.40
N ASP A 744 25.71 -16.68 27.73
CA ASP A 744 26.85 -16.56 28.66
C ASP A 744 27.81 -17.76 28.62
N ASP A 745 27.34 -18.98 28.31
CA ASP A 745 28.16 -20.20 28.27
C ASP A 745 28.81 -20.47 26.89
N ALA A 746 28.73 -19.50 25.97
CA ALA A 746 29.12 -19.71 24.56
C ALA A 746 30.64 -19.77 24.34
N GLU A 747 31.47 -19.51 25.37
CA GLU A 747 32.93 -19.43 25.25
C GLU A 747 33.57 -20.69 24.66
N ALA A 748 33.06 -21.86 25.02
CA ALA A 748 33.59 -23.15 24.57
C ALA A 748 33.38 -23.42 23.06
N LEU A 749 32.48 -22.67 22.41
CA LEU A 749 32.06 -22.92 21.03
C LEU A 749 32.62 -21.93 20.01
N LEU A 750 33.22 -20.82 20.43
CA LEU A 750 33.65 -19.72 19.53
C LEU A 750 34.52 -20.23 18.37
N ASP A 751 35.41 -21.17 18.64
CA ASP A 751 36.32 -21.73 17.64
C ASP A 751 35.58 -22.46 16.53
N SER A 752 34.55 -23.24 16.89
CA SER A 752 33.69 -23.92 15.93
C SER A 752 32.91 -22.92 15.07
N TYR A 753 32.40 -21.83 15.65
CA TYR A 753 31.73 -20.77 14.88
C TYR A 753 32.68 -20.07 13.91
N CYS A 754 33.92 -19.77 14.34
CA CYS A 754 34.92 -19.17 13.46
C CYS A 754 35.26 -20.10 12.29
N ILE A 755 35.43 -21.40 12.53
CA ILE A 755 35.67 -22.39 11.47
C ILE A 755 34.52 -22.41 10.43
N VAL A 756 33.27 -22.37 10.89
CA VAL A 756 32.11 -22.31 9.98
C VAL A 756 32.14 -21.02 9.17
N LEU A 757 32.29 -19.87 9.84
CA LEU A 757 32.31 -18.56 9.18
C LEU A 757 33.45 -18.44 8.16
N ASP A 758 34.65 -18.92 8.49
CA ASP A 758 35.78 -18.94 7.56
C ASP A 758 35.47 -19.76 6.28
N PHE A 759 34.69 -20.84 6.42
CA PHE A 759 34.28 -21.68 5.29
C PHE A 759 33.21 -21.01 4.42
N VAL A 760 32.26 -20.27 5.01
CA VAL A 760 31.08 -19.74 4.30
C VAL A 760 31.18 -18.27 3.89
N MET A 761 32.02 -17.45 4.53
CA MET A 761 32.01 -15.97 4.38
C MET A 761 32.11 -15.48 2.94
N LEU A 762 32.89 -16.17 2.10
CA LEU A 762 33.09 -15.84 0.69
C LEU A 762 32.11 -16.57 -0.25
N LYS A 763 31.70 -17.80 0.10
CA LYS A 763 30.87 -18.65 -0.77
C LYS A 763 29.37 -18.36 -0.62
N HIS A 764 28.93 -18.09 0.60
CA HIS A 764 27.53 -17.93 1.00
C HIS A 764 27.37 -16.69 1.89
N PRO A 765 27.55 -15.48 1.33
CA PRO A 765 27.65 -14.25 2.09
C PRO A 765 26.39 -13.94 2.92
N VAL A 766 25.20 -14.30 2.41
CA VAL A 766 23.91 -14.05 3.09
C VAL A 766 23.82 -14.79 4.42
N ALA A 767 24.04 -16.11 4.39
CA ALA A 767 24.02 -16.94 5.58
C ALA A 767 25.16 -16.58 6.56
N ALA A 768 26.35 -16.36 6.02
CA ALA A 768 27.55 -16.05 6.81
C ALA A 768 27.42 -14.72 7.57
N CYS A 769 26.96 -13.66 6.91
CA CYS A 769 26.87 -12.33 7.52
C CYS A 769 25.82 -12.29 8.64
N LYS A 770 24.67 -12.98 8.47
CA LYS A 770 23.66 -13.12 9.51
C LYS A 770 24.23 -13.81 10.76
N LEU A 771 24.97 -14.92 10.57
CA LEU A 771 25.60 -15.64 11.67
C LEU A 771 26.72 -14.83 12.34
N ALA A 772 27.61 -14.23 11.54
CA ALA A 772 28.72 -13.40 12.04
C ALA A 772 28.22 -12.22 12.86
N LYS A 773 27.14 -11.57 12.45
CA LYS A 773 26.49 -10.48 13.21
C LYS A 773 26.07 -10.94 14.61
N SER A 774 25.43 -12.11 14.73
CA SER A 774 25.04 -12.67 16.02
C SER A 774 26.25 -13.04 16.89
N VAL A 775 27.29 -13.61 16.29
CA VAL A 775 28.57 -13.90 16.98
C VAL A 775 29.20 -12.62 17.53
N VAL A 776 29.36 -11.59 16.70
CA VAL A 776 29.97 -10.32 17.14
C VAL A 776 29.17 -9.66 18.26
N LEU A 777 27.84 -9.58 18.14
CA LEU A 777 27.00 -8.93 19.16
C LEU A 777 27.03 -9.66 20.51
N ILE A 778 27.04 -11.00 20.53
CA ILE A 778 26.99 -11.77 21.78
C ILE A 778 28.36 -11.84 22.46
N TYR A 779 29.44 -12.06 21.71
CA TYR A 779 30.77 -12.16 22.32
C TYR A 779 31.39 -10.78 22.62
N SER A 780 31.01 -9.71 21.93
CA SER A 780 31.52 -8.36 22.23
C SER A 780 31.01 -7.79 23.56
N SER A 781 29.88 -8.28 24.08
CA SER A 781 29.36 -7.91 25.40
C SER A 781 30.06 -8.60 26.57
N ASN A 782 30.86 -9.65 26.32
CA ASN A 782 31.52 -10.42 27.38
C ASN A 782 32.82 -9.74 27.82
N ASN A 783 33.02 -9.58 29.13
CA ASN A 783 34.16 -8.85 29.75
C ASN A 783 35.53 -9.55 29.61
N LEU A 784 35.64 -10.63 28.83
CA LEU A 784 36.88 -11.39 28.65
C LEU A 784 37.69 -10.87 27.46
N ASN A 785 38.76 -10.13 27.76
CA ASN A 785 39.59 -9.47 26.75
C ASN A 785 40.19 -10.42 25.70
N ASP A 786 40.58 -11.66 26.06
CA ASP A 786 41.25 -12.57 25.13
C ASP A 786 40.34 -13.09 24.01
N LEU A 787 39.08 -13.41 24.33
CA LEU A 787 38.08 -13.86 23.35
C LEU A 787 37.69 -12.72 22.39
N VAL A 788 37.55 -11.51 22.93
CA VAL A 788 37.24 -10.31 22.15
C VAL A 788 38.37 -10.00 21.16
N VAL A 789 39.63 -10.13 21.57
CA VAL A 789 40.79 -9.93 20.68
C VAL A 789 40.85 -11.00 19.59
N LYS A 790 40.57 -12.27 19.91
CA LYS A 790 40.50 -13.36 18.93
C LYS A 790 39.41 -13.12 17.89
N LEU A 791 38.23 -12.66 18.31
CA LEU A 791 37.13 -12.34 17.41
C LEU A 791 37.45 -11.11 16.53
N ALA A 792 38.10 -10.09 17.10
CA ALA A 792 38.54 -8.92 16.34
C ALA A 792 39.55 -9.30 15.25
N MET A 793 40.47 -10.24 15.55
CA MET A 793 41.41 -10.80 14.57
C MET A 793 40.67 -11.50 13.42
N GLN A 794 39.67 -12.33 13.73
CA GLN A 794 38.88 -13.04 12.70
C GLN A 794 38.05 -12.08 11.85
N MET A 795 37.39 -11.09 12.46
CA MET A 795 36.66 -10.05 11.74
C MET A 795 37.58 -9.30 10.76
N ALA A 796 38.78 -8.90 11.19
CA ALA A 796 39.74 -8.23 10.33
C ALA A 796 40.19 -9.14 9.17
N SER A 797 40.39 -10.43 9.41
CA SER A 797 40.70 -11.44 8.39
C SER A 797 39.58 -11.56 7.35
N TRP A 798 38.32 -11.66 7.78
CA TRP A 798 37.16 -11.76 6.89
C TRP A 798 37.09 -10.58 5.91
N PHE A 799 37.12 -9.35 6.42
CA PHE A 799 37.01 -8.16 5.57
C PHE A 799 38.23 -7.94 4.69
N LYS A 800 39.43 -8.29 5.17
CA LYS A 800 40.63 -8.30 4.34
C LYS A 800 40.47 -9.26 3.15
N ASN A 801 40.05 -10.50 3.41
CA ASN A 801 39.85 -11.51 2.37
C ASN A 801 38.75 -11.12 1.39
N ILE A 802 37.65 -10.54 1.86
CA ILE A 802 36.57 -10.01 1.01
C ILE A 802 37.13 -8.92 0.07
N ASN A 803 37.90 -7.96 0.59
CA ASN A 803 38.46 -6.89 -0.23
C ASN A 803 39.50 -7.38 -1.26
N GLU A 804 40.26 -8.43 -0.93
CA GLU A 804 41.32 -8.99 -1.79
C GLU A 804 40.78 -9.99 -2.83
N SER A 805 39.75 -10.76 -2.50
CA SER A 805 39.31 -11.92 -3.29
C SER A 805 38.06 -11.67 -4.15
N MET A 806 37.26 -10.65 -3.83
CA MET A 806 35.98 -10.38 -4.52
C MET A 806 36.10 -9.23 -5.52
N GLU A 807 35.62 -9.46 -6.74
CA GLU A 807 35.44 -8.41 -7.76
C GLU A 807 34.06 -7.76 -7.67
N GLU A 808 33.03 -8.56 -7.34
CA GLU A 808 31.66 -8.12 -7.09
C GLU A 808 31.32 -8.28 -5.60
N PHE A 809 30.71 -7.26 -4.99
CA PHE A 809 30.39 -7.25 -3.56
C PHE A 809 28.92 -7.53 -3.32
N ASN A 810 28.64 -8.32 -2.28
CA ASN A 810 27.28 -8.58 -1.83
C ASN A 810 26.82 -7.51 -0.82
N GLU A 811 25.53 -7.17 -0.85
CA GLU A 811 24.94 -6.19 0.08
C GLU A 811 25.13 -6.58 1.56
N GLU A 812 25.10 -7.87 1.87
CA GLU A 812 25.15 -8.38 3.24
C GLU A 812 26.51 -8.13 3.92
N HIS A 813 27.60 -8.09 3.15
CA HIS A 813 28.92 -7.72 3.67
C HIS A 813 28.94 -6.26 4.16
N ILE A 814 28.27 -5.38 3.41
CA ILE A 814 28.15 -3.95 3.74
C ILE A 814 27.25 -3.75 4.96
N GLU A 815 26.18 -4.53 5.04
CA GLU A 815 25.26 -4.50 6.18
C GLU A 815 25.90 -5.01 7.47
N LEU A 816 26.70 -6.08 7.39
CA LEU A 816 27.51 -6.56 8.52
C LEU A 816 28.47 -5.47 9.01
N ALA A 817 29.26 -4.88 8.11
CA ALA A 817 30.18 -3.80 8.47
C ALA A 817 29.44 -2.61 9.11
N TYR A 818 28.28 -2.24 8.57
CA TYR A 818 27.46 -1.16 9.11
C TYR A 818 26.98 -1.44 10.52
N HIS A 819 26.51 -2.65 10.79
CA HIS A 819 26.06 -3.02 12.12
C HIS A 819 27.20 -2.98 13.14
N ILE A 820 28.38 -3.51 12.80
CA ILE A 820 29.56 -3.49 13.67
C ILE A 820 29.96 -2.05 13.99
N VAL A 821 30.07 -1.20 12.97
CA VAL A 821 30.49 0.20 13.15
C VAL A 821 29.45 1.02 13.91
N LYS A 822 28.16 0.80 13.66
CA LYS A 822 27.07 1.59 14.28
C LYS A 822 26.74 1.15 15.70
N LYS A 823 26.65 -0.15 15.96
CA LYS A 823 26.21 -0.69 17.25
C LYS A 823 27.38 -0.99 18.19
N ASP A 824 28.50 -1.50 17.67
CA ASP A 824 29.60 -2.04 18.47
C ASP A 824 30.94 -1.30 18.23
N TRP A 825 30.92 0.03 18.12
CA TRP A 825 32.15 0.81 17.89
C TRP A 825 33.24 0.54 18.95
N LYS A 826 32.84 0.30 20.21
CA LYS A 826 33.76 -0.08 21.29
C LYS A 826 34.52 -1.38 20.99
N PHE A 827 33.88 -2.34 20.33
CA PHE A 827 34.52 -3.58 19.90
C PHE A 827 35.61 -3.32 18.86
N VAL A 828 35.36 -2.41 17.90
CA VAL A 828 36.39 -2.00 16.92
C VAL A 828 37.58 -1.33 17.63
N CYS A 829 37.32 -0.55 18.69
CA CYS A 829 38.36 0.09 19.50
C CYS A 829 39.09 -0.86 20.47
N SER A 830 38.57 -2.08 20.72
CA SER A 830 39.15 -3.01 21.70
C SER A 830 40.55 -3.49 21.32
N SER A 831 40.83 -3.61 20.03
CA SER A 831 42.14 -3.98 19.49
C SER A 831 42.52 -3.07 18.32
N PRO A 832 43.35 -2.04 18.55
CA PRO A 832 43.68 -1.05 17.52
C PRO A 832 44.26 -1.67 16.23
N ALA A 833 45.14 -2.66 16.34
CA ALA A 833 45.78 -3.29 15.16
C ALA A 833 44.75 -3.96 14.22
N TYR A 834 43.79 -4.70 14.78
CA TYR A 834 42.74 -5.35 13.98
C TYR A 834 41.65 -4.36 13.55
N GLY A 835 41.33 -3.37 14.38
CA GLY A 835 40.44 -2.26 14.02
C GLY A 835 40.95 -1.48 12.80
N TYR A 836 42.26 -1.17 12.75
CA TYR A 836 42.89 -0.55 11.57
C TYR A 836 42.73 -1.40 10.31
N THR A 837 42.99 -2.71 10.41
CA THR A 837 42.90 -3.63 9.28
C THR A 837 41.46 -3.72 8.75
N PHE A 838 40.49 -3.85 9.64
CA PHE A 838 39.07 -3.88 9.32
C PHE A 838 38.59 -2.59 8.65
N LEU A 839 38.88 -1.43 9.25
CA LEU A 839 38.41 -0.14 8.73
C LEU A 839 39.04 0.19 7.36
N ARG A 840 40.31 -0.14 7.13
CA ARG A 840 40.94 0.01 5.80
C ARG A 840 40.24 -0.84 4.75
N ALA A 841 39.97 -2.11 5.05
CA ALA A 841 39.26 -3.00 4.14
C ALA A 841 37.84 -2.50 3.84
N VAL A 842 37.07 -2.11 4.85
CA VAL A 842 35.71 -1.57 4.69
C VAL A 842 35.69 -0.30 3.85
N LEU A 843 36.63 0.62 4.09
CA LEU A 843 36.72 1.85 3.33
C LEU A 843 37.07 1.58 1.87
N HIS A 844 38.04 0.69 1.60
CA HIS A 844 38.37 0.28 0.24
C HIS A 844 37.20 -0.37 -0.49
N ILE A 845 36.46 -1.26 0.16
CA ILE A 845 35.26 -1.91 -0.41
C ILE A 845 34.21 -0.86 -0.77
N ALA A 846 33.87 0.04 0.17
CA ALA A 846 32.86 1.07 -0.06
C ALA A 846 33.25 2.00 -1.22
N LEU A 847 34.53 2.39 -1.31
CA LEU A 847 35.04 3.24 -2.40
C LEU A 847 35.03 2.53 -3.77
N LYS A 848 35.41 1.24 -3.82
CA LYS A 848 35.29 0.43 -5.04
C LYS A 848 33.85 0.40 -5.54
N ILE A 849 32.89 0.10 -4.64
CA ILE A 849 31.45 0.06 -4.98
C ILE A 849 30.97 1.39 -5.55
N LEU A 850 31.29 2.51 -4.91
CA LEU A 850 30.84 3.83 -5.38
C LEU A 850 31.44 4.23 -6.74
N THR A 851 32.61 3.67 -7.07
CA THR A 851 33.31 3.94 -8.33
C THR A 851 32.79 3.07 -9.47
N SER A 852 32.63 1.76 -9.26
CA SER A 852 32.36 0.81 -10.34
C SER A 852 30.92 0.31 -10.42
N SER A 853 30.16 0.31 -9.32
CA SER A 853 28.84 -0.33 -9.30
C SER A 853 27.75 0.53 -9.94
N LYS A 854 26.89 -0.15 -10.71
CA LYS A 854 25.63 0.41 -11.23
C LYS A 854 24.43 0.09 -10.33
N ASP A 855 24.60 -0.78 -9.33
CA ASP A 855 23.54 -1.14 -8.40
C ASP A 855 23.26 0.02 -7.43
N THR A 856 22.06 0.56 -7.56
CA THR A 856 21.59 1.72 -6.80
C THR A 856 21.42 1.41 -5.30
N ASN A 857 21.01 0.19 -4.92
CA ASN A 857 20.84 -0.21 -3.53
C ASN A 857 22.18 -0.44 -2.83
N LEU A 858 23.11 -1.12 -3.51
CA LEU A 858 24.46 -1.34 -3.01
C LEU A 858 25.19 -0.01 -2.81
N CYS A 859 25.10 0.92 -3.78
CA CYS A 859 25.66 2.27 -3.64
C CYS A 859 25.06 3.04 -2.45
N ARG A 860 23.74 2.91 -2.22
CA ARG A 860 23.06 3.54 -1.08
C ARG A 860 23.58 2.99 0.25
N LYS A 861 23.61 1.66 0.42
CA LYS A 861 24.10 1.00 1.65
C LYS A 861 25.57 1.38 1.93
N SER A 862 26.42 1.35 0.91
CA SER A 862 27.84 1.72 1.05
C SER A 862 28.06 3.19 1.40
N SER A 863 27.27 4.10 0.82
CA SER A 863 27.34 5.53 1.18
C SER A 863 26.97 5.78 2.64
N VAL A 864 25.92 5.11 3.14
CA VAL A 864 25.48 5.23 4.54
C VAL A 864 26.51 4.62 5.50
N LEU A 865 27.09 3.48 5.15
CA LEU A 865 28.21 2.88 5.90
C LEU A 865 29.39 3.84 6.00
N LEU A 866 29.84 4.37 4.87
CA LEU A 866 30.98 5.27 4.79
C LEU A 866 30.76 6.55 5.60
N ALA A 867 29.57 7.15 5.52
CA ALA A 867 29.18 8.29 6.35
C ALA A 867 29.27 7.99 7.85
N THR A 868 28.83 6.79 8.25
CA THR A 868 28.85 6.35 9.66
C THR A 868 30.28 6.11 10.15
N VAL A 869 31.13 5.45 9.35
CA VAL A 869 32.55 5.22 9.65
C VAL A 869 33.27 6.55 9.85
N ILE A 870 33.14 7.47 8.90
CA ILE A 870 33.81 8.78 8.94
C ILE A 870 33.36 9.59 10.16
N LYS A 871 32.06 9.60 10.44
CA LYS A 871 31.50 10.27 11.62
C LYS A 871 32.09 9.71 12.93
N ASN A 872 32.20 8.39 13.04
CA ASN A 872 32.74 7.74 14.25
C ASN A 872 34.24 8.01 14.44
N ILE A 873 35.04 8.00 13.37
CA ILE A 873 36.47 8.32 13.41
C ILE A 873 36.67 9.78 13.85
N ILE A 874 35.94 10.72 13.24
CA ILE A 874 36.04 12.15 13.56
C ILE A 874 35.64 12.43 15.02
N ASN A 875 34.56 11.81 15.51
CA ASN A 875 34.06 12.07 16.86
C ASN A 875 34.94 11.48 17.98
N ASN A 876 35.58 10.34 17.76
CA ASN A 876 36.36 9.64 18.80
C ASN A 876 37.87 9.88 18.70
N SER A 877 38.36 10.52 17.64
CA SER A 877 39.80 10.73 17.32
C SER A 877 40.64 9.45 17.18
N ALA A 878 40.04 8.27 17.29
CA ALA A 878 40.68 6.98 17.03
C ALA A 878 40.68 6.69 15.52
N PHE A 879 41.75 6.06 15.02
CA PHE A 879 41.90 5.64 13.62
C PHE A 879 41.96 6.78 12.58
N THR A 880 42.38 7.99 12.98
CA THR A 880 42.52 9.14 12.07
C THR A 880 43.49 8.87 10.93
N GLU A 881 44.50 8.03 11.13
CA GLU A 881 45.44 7.57 10.10
C GLU A 881 44.73 6.92 8.90
N VAL A 882 43.62 6.21 9.12
CA VAL A 882 42.83 5.58 8.03
C VAL A 882 42.25 6.63 7.10
N LEU A 883 41.80 7.78 7.65
CA LEU A 883 41.30 8.89 6.84
C LEU A 883 42.44 9.66 6.17
N GLN A 884 43.61 9.74 6.79
CA GLN A 884 44.77 10.39 6.19
C GLN A 884 45.28 9.62 4.97
N GLU A 885 45.31 8.29 5.02
CA GLU A 885 45.76 7.44 3.92
C GLU A 885 44.84 7.48 2.70
N ALA A 886 43.52 7.55 2.91
CA ALA A 886 42.53 7.45 1.84
C ALA A 886 41.81 8.76 1.51
N GLY A 887 42.12 9.86 2.22
CA GLY A 887 41.33 11.08 2.22
C GLY A 887 41.15 11.72 0.84
N GLU A 888 42.22 11.84 0.05
CA GLU A 888 42.15 12.43 -1.30
C GLU A 888 41.26 11.58 -2.23
N ASN A 889 41.46 10.27 -2.25
CA ASN A 889 40.68 9.33 -3.05
C ASN A 889 39.19 9.33 -2.63
N LEU A 890 38.93 9.36 -1.32
CA LEU A 890 37.58 9.45 -0.75
C LEU A 890 36.85 10.70 -1.23
N ILE A 891 37.47 11.88 -1.15
CA ILE A 891 36.86 13.14 -1.61
C ILE A 891 36.57 13.07 -3.11
N SER A 892 37.53 12.57 -3.89
CA SER A 892 37.41 12.43 -5.35
C SER A 892 36.23 11.56 -5.77
N ILE A 893 36.11 10.37 -5.19
CA ILE A 893 35.04 9.41 -5.51
C ILE A 893 33.68 9.95 -5.06
N VAL A 894 33.58 10.46 -3.83
CA VAL A 894 32.33 10.99 -3.27
C VAL A 894 31.82 12.16 -4.11
N PHE A 895 32.69 13.09 -4.45
CA PHE A 895 32.31 14.26 -5.24
C PHE A 895 31.97 13.90 -6.69
N SER A 896 32.76 13.02 -7.33
CA SER A 896 32.47 12.55 -8.69
C SER A 896 31.13 11.81 -8.74
N ARG A 897 30.83 10.96 -7.75
CA ARG A 897 29.56 10.24 -7.68
C ARG A 897 28.36 11.16 -7.43
N LEU A 898 28.54 12.25 -6.67
CA LEU A 898 27.49 13.26 -6.46
C LEU A 898 27.06 13.97 -7.75
N GLN A 899 27.88 13.91 -8.81
CA GLN A 899 27.58 14.51 -10.12
C GLN A 899 26.76 13.59 -11.03
N THR A 900 26.56 12.32 -10.68
CA THR A 900 25.79 11.36 -11.49
C THR A 900 24.32 11.29 -11.05
N GLU A 901 23.50 10.55 -11.80
CA GLU A 901 22.15 10.23 -11.34
C GLU A 901 22.20 9.33 -10.08
N LEU A 902 21.45 9.72 -9.04
CA LEU A 902 21.45 9.05 -7.74
C LEU A 902 20.04 9.00 -7.12
N MET A 903 19.78 8.02 -6.25
CA MET A 903 18.65 8.14 -5.33
C MET A 903 18.89 9.29 -4.33
N LYS A 904 17.81 9.97 -3.91
CA LYS A 904 17.86 11.07 -2.93
C LYS A 904 18.65 10.69 -1.66
N SER A 905 18.40 9.51 -1.13
CA SER A 905 19.07 8.98 0.08
C SER A 905 20.58 8.77 -0.10
N THR A 906 21.04 8.44 -1.31
CA THR A 906 22.47 8.27 -1.60
C THR A 906 23.16 9.63 -1.67
N ALA A 907 22.54 10.61 -2.35
CA ALA A 907 23.05 11.97 -2.40
C ALA A 907 23.10 12.64 -1.02
N GLU A 908 22.13 12.37 -0.14
CA GLU A 908 22.13 12.84 1.25
C GLU A 908 23.29 12.24 2.08
N ALA A 909 23.62 10.96 1.88
CA ALA A 909 24.74 10.32 2.55
C ALA A 909 26.10 10.83 2.05
N LEU A 910 26.26 10.96 0.72
CA LEU A 910 27.48 11.52 0.11
C LEU A 910 27.71 12.99 0.51
N SER A 911 26.64 13.79 0.56
CA SER A 911 26.73 15.17 1.02
C SER A 911 27.07 15.28 2.51
N GLU A 912 26.60 14.36 3.35
CA GLU A 912 27.03 14.28 4.75
C GLU A 912 28.53 13.97 4.88
N ILE A 913 29.04 13.05 4.08
CA ILE A 913 30.48 12.73 4.02
C ILE A 913 31.28 13.98 3.64
N LEU A 914 30.90 14.63 2.53
CA LEU A 914 31.60 15.81 2.04
C LEU A 914 31.57 16.96 3.04
N MET A 915 30.44 17.17 3.71
CA MET A 915 30.29 18.16 4.79
C MET A 915 31.22 17.86 5.97
N LEU A 916 31.27 16.59 6.43
CA LEU A 916 32.13 16.18 7.54
C LEU A 916 33.61 16.38 7.22
N LEU A 917 34.03 16.06 5.99
CA LEU A 917 35.40 16.28 5.54
C LEU A 917 35.73 17.77 5.41
N ALA A 918 34.86 18.55 4.76
CA ALA A 918 35.04 19.99 4.59
C ALA A 918 35.07 20.76 5.92
N ARG A 919 34.34 20.30 6.94
CA ARG A 919 34.31 20.90 8.28
C ARG A 919 35.61 20.66 9.07
N ASN A 920 36.19 19.46 8.96
CA ASN A 920 37.34 19.06 9.78
C ASN A 920 38.69 19.20 9.05
N TYR A 921 38.70 19.12 7.72
CA TYR A 921 39.88 19.21 6.85
C TYR A 921 39.61 20.19 5.68
N PRO A 922 39.37 21.49 5.97
CA PRO A 922 38.89 22.44 4.97
C PRO A 922 39.90 22.74 3.86
N GLN A 923 41.21 22.76 4.16
CA GLN A 923 42.24 23.09 3.19
C GLN A 923 42.44 21.94 2.19
N GLU A 924 42.55 20.73 2.71
CA GLU A 924 42.74 19.48 1.96
C GLU A 924 41.51 19.19 1.10
N THR A 925 40.31 19.34 1.67
CA THR A 925 39.05 19.18 0.93
C THR A 925 38.95 20.17 -0.22
N ARG A 926 39.30 21.45 0.01
CA ARG A 926 39.26 22.47 -1.03
C ARG A 926 40.29 22.22 -2.13
N GLN A 927 41.51 21.83 -1.77
CA GLN A 927 42.56 21.51 -2.74
C GLN A 927 42.16 20.35 -3.66
N CYS A 928 41.61 19.27 -3.10
CA CYS A 928 41.15 18.13 -3.88
C CYS A 928 39.97 18.50 -4.80
N LEU A 929 38.94 19.20 -4.28
CA LEU A 929 37.80 19.62 -5.08
C LEU A 929 38.20 20.54 -6.25
N ASN A 930 39.16 21.46 -6.03
CA ASN A 930 39.61 22.35 -7.09
C ASN A 930 40.25 21.62 -8.29
N GLY A 931 40.75 20.39 -8.08
CA GLY A 931 41.31 19.54 -9.13
C GLY A 931 40.28 18.71 -9.90
N LEU A 932 39.00 18.72 -9.48
CA LEU A 932 37.94 17.88 -10.05
C LEU A 932 36.97 18.68 -10.94
N PRO A 933 36.33 18.04 -11.94
CA PRO A 933 35.31 18.67 -12.76
C PRO A 933 34.21 19.30 -11.90
N TYR A 934 33.85 20.54 -12.20
CA TYR A 934 32.83 21.33 -11.48
C TYR A 934 33.12 21.61 -9.99
N GLY A 935 34.28 21.25 -9.44
CA GLY A 935 34.59 21.54 -8.02
C GLY A 935 34.91 23.01 -7.71
N ASN A 936 35.23 23.79 -8.75
CA ASN A 936 35.48 25.24 -8.66
C ASN A 936 34.23 26.10 -8.90
N THR A 937 33.06 25.52 -9.16
CA THR A 937 31.88 26.32 -9.48
C THR A 937 31.34 27.08 -8.27
N GLN A 938 30.57 28.15 -8.53
CA GLN A 938 30.05 29.01 -7.48
C GLN A 938 29.08 28.27 -6.55
N GLU A 939 28.35 27.27 -7.07
CA GLU A 939 27.44 26.41 -6.31
C GLU A 939 28.20 25.60 -5.25
N VAL A 940 29.33 24.98 -5.63
CA VAL A 940 30.17 24.21 -4.70
C VAL A 940 30.84 25.13 -3.68
N VAL A 941 31.31 26.31 -4.09
CA VAL A 941 31.87 27.32 -3.16
C VAL A 941 30.82 27.76 -2.14
N ASN A 942 29.59 28.01 -2.57
CA ASN A 942 28.51 28.40 -1.66
C ASN A 942 28.12 27.25 -0.73
N MET A 943 28.08 26.00 -1.25
CA MET A 943 27.83 24.81 -0.44
C MET A 943 28.88 24.64 0.67
N LEU A 944 30.16 24.79 0.36
CA LEU A 944 31.27 24.66 1.33
C LEU A 944 31.29 25.74 2.43
N LYS A 945 30.57 26.87 2.26
CA LYS A 945 30.41 27.89 3.32
C LYS A 945 29.43 27.43 4.41
N GLU A 946 28.51 26.53 4.07
CA GLU A 946 27.41 26.10 4.94
C GLU A 946 27.73 24.79 5.70
N THR A 947 29.00 24.44 5.91
CA THR A 947 29.43 23.17 6.53
C THR A 947 28.96 22.98 7.98
N HIS A 948 28.56 24.06 8.66
CA HIS A 948 27.98 24.03 10.00
C HIS A 948 26.44 23.91 10.00
N ASN A 949 25.78 24.06 8.85
CA ASN A 949 24.34 23.93 8.69
C ASN A 949 24.00 22.72 7.80
N ALA A 950 23.86 21.55 8.43
CA ALA A 950 23.64 20.29 7.71
C ALA A 950 22.40 20.28 6.80
N LYS A 951 21.31 20.95 7.21
CA LYS A 951 20.08 21.01 6.40
C LYS A 951 20.31 21.81 5.12
N THR A 952 20.93 22.98 5.23
CA THR A 952 21.25 23.84 4.08
C THR A 952 22.27 23.18 3.17
N PHE A 953 23.36 22.62 3.73
CA PHE A 953 24.39 21.92 2.95
C PHE A 953 23.81 20.78 2.12
N LYS A 954 23.00 19.90 2.74
CA LYS A 954 22.36 18.77 2.04
C LYS A 954 21.41 19.24 0.94
N ASN A 955 20.61 20.27 1.20
CA ASN A 955 19.70 20.84 0.18
C ASN A 955 20.48 21.41 -1.02
N MET A 956 21.58 22.12 -0.78
CA MET A 956 22.42 22.66 -1.84
C MET A 956 23.12 21.55 -2.64
N ALA A 957 23.58 20.49 -1.97
CA ALA A 957 24.15 19.32 -2.62
C ALA A 957 23.12 18.57 -3.50
N LEU A 958 21.86 18.47 -3.04
CA LEU A 958 20.76 17.89 -3.82
C LEU A 958 20.41 18.75 -5.04
N GLN A 959 20.37 20.07 -4.89
CA GLN A 959 20.18 20.99 -6.01
C GLN A 959 21.32 20.87 -7.03
N PHE A 960 22.57 20.78 -6.56
CA PHE A 960 23.72 20.53 -7.40
C PHE A 960 23.57 19.21 -8.17
N ASN A 961 23.21 18.11 -7.51
CA ASN A 961 22.94 16.82 -8.16
C ASN A 961 21.83 16.92 -9.22
N MET A 962 20.71 17.59 -8.92
CA MET A 962 19.60 17.77 -9.87
C MET A 962 19.99 18.60 -11.09
N MET A 963 20.81 19.64 -10.91
CA MET A 963 21.31 20.46 -12.01
C MET A 963 22.17 19.63 -12.97
N ARG A 964 23.03 18.74 -12.44
CA ARG A 964 23.86 17.87 -13.27
C ARG A 964 23.04 16.86 -14.08
N ARG A 965 21.88 16.39 -13.59
CA ARG A 965 21.00 15.48 -14.36
C ARG A 965 20.49 16.09 -15.65
N LYS A 966 20.04 17.35 -15.58
CA LYS A 966 19.44 18.06 -16.74
C LYS A 966 20.43 18.31 -17.89
N GLU A 967 21.72 18.31 -17.60
CA GLU A 967 22.78 18.50 -18.60
C GLU A 967 23.22 17.18 -19.25
N ILE A 968 22.87 16.01 -18.70
CA ILE A 968 23.22 14.68 -19.23
C ILE A 968 22.14 14.16 -20.21
N GLU A 969 20.91 14.68 -20.14
CA GLU A 969 19.80 14.36 -21.07
C GLU A 969 19.79 15.22 -22.35
N ILE A 970 20.72 16.17 -22.47
CA ILE A 970 20.97 17.00 -23.67
C ILE A 970 22.20 16.45 -24.39
#